data_AF-A0A2N1PLT5-F1
#
_entry.id   AF-A0A2N1PLT5-F1
#
_cell.length_a   1.000
_cell.length_b   1.000
_cell.length_c   1.000
_cell.angle_alpha   90.00
_cell.angle_beta   90.00
_cell.angle_gamma   90.00
#
_symmetry.space_group_name_H-M   'P 1'
#
loop_
_entity.id
_entity.type
_entity.pdbx_description
1 polymer ?
#
loop_
_entity_poly.entity_id
_entity_poly.type
_entity_poly.pdbx_seq_one_letter_code
_entity_poly.pdbx_strand_id
1 'polypeptide(L)'
;MMGNKLPKRETFSKCCGKAGLASLIILFIVLISGGGLYLNREQVVPILGGSGGAVGSGASSTGIIEPGSLKLPPQCNTWQTSNDPNIRSKIPEPLSDYIRCLSRPVAFVEFNSWVKEKSGPYVEQVSRAGVMEDIGFAEYLFETAYSGREYWEKRGVDFHSVFQNLRDDVAGMDRVSTRIIENAIVAGLSGVTDMHLLLLGSSQWSFGRHLDGWFSSVVVEEVTKNLKNLKNPKLSRTEESDFPSETERVFRVVRSPLSWVRAGDVFNGPVKSLFPIPSRNGSKEYIPAVLSSDYRSHMEVSINGRKTLIPLHPCRASETTENVNALNAGPTSGDWPFFPGESSGLPLLRVRSFDSRFHGRLGTFVKSAESLRQKSAIVLDLCDNSGGSSSFSRDFFISLNGRAHWQMAGAELVSPATVQSWSLLRDNALPPIIRSFVNLAVSRLPSLRSESVVKWDISPFEKVPPGGTFKGKVAVVVNRRVGSSAEAAVSFARSVENAVLVGENTWGMGTFGEPRPYRLPNTGIVVMIPSKLFVASDLVEGRGYMPDYWIDSPDPAVEAARWLANPETYLFMPSPEPSEKVFLDFDTAGAGGEPMGVSLEIGSALGQGAMSGIEISTQAREGSGCLKLSANSSTMVYRLLSRHLPWGLEKVKATFWVKYDNVRREGGQYPNCYAGFIHKGADGGKKFNVKAFSGTNDWHQETMELDLRSEGASAGDLHFAVFLSMSGELYLDSLALTGQWADWSGQQQ
;
A
#
# COMPACT_ATOMS: atom_id res chain seq x y z
N MET A 1 -6.95 10.49 -60.91
CA MET A 1 -8.36 10.90 -61.09
C MET A 1 -8.92 11.13 -59.69
N MET A 2 -8.93 12.33 -59.09
CA MET A 2 -9.29 13.68 -59.55
C MET A 2 -10.77 13.83 -59.98
N GLY A 3 -11.53 14.58 -59.17
CA GLY A 3 -12.78 15.26 -59.55
C GLY A 3 -14.09 14.52 -59.25
N ASN A 4 -15.20 15.20 -58.94
CA ASN A 4 -15.37 16.64 -58.70
C ASN A 4 -16.68 16.98 -57.94
N LYS A 5 -16.59 18.01 -57.07
CA LYS A 5 -17.60 19.05 -56.75
C LYS A 5 -19.03 18.68 -56.29
N LEU A 6 -19.37 19.22 -55.10
CA LEU A 6 -20.71 19.61 -54.65
C LEU A 6 -21.38 20.66 -55.57
N PRO A 7 -22.69 20.88 -55.41
CA PRO A 7 -23.19 22.26 -55.24
C PRO A 7 -24.05 22.48 -53.98
N LYS A 8 -24.36 23.76 -53.69
CA LYS A 8 -25.38 24.22 -52.71
C LYS A 8 -26.66 24.61 -53.50
N ARG A 9 -27.72 25.32 -53.06
CA ARG A 9 -28.10 26.24 -51.94
C ARG A 9 -29.67 26.41 -52.05
N GLU A 10 -30.51 27.14 -51.29
CA GLU A 10 -30.43 28.06 -50.14
C GLU A 10 -31.81 28.21 -49.42
N THR A 11 -31.96 27.74 -48.16
CA THR A 11 -32.81 28.34 -47.08
C THR A 11 -34.36 28.35 -47.10
N PHE A 12 -34.91 28.80 -45.94
CA PHE A 12 -36.31 29.07 -45.51
C PHE A 12 -37.17 27.83 -45.15
N SER A 13 -37.95 27.80 -44.06
CA SER A 13 -38.13 28.78 -42.95
C SER A 13 -38.56 28.14 -41.61
N LYS A 14 -37.95 28.62 -40.51
CA LYS A 14 -38.41 28.71 -39.10
C LYS A 14 -39.55 27.78 -38.59
N CYS A 15 -39.26 27.06 -37.51
CA CYS A 15 -39.91 27.35 -36.21
C CYS A 15 -39.00 27.00 -35.02
N CYS A 16 -39.31 27.49 -33.82
CA CYS A 16 -38.43 27.42 -32.63
C CYS A 16 -38.71 26.19 -31.74
N GLY A 17 -37.76 25.70 -30.93
CA GLY A 17 -36.36 26.11 -30.80
C GLY A 17 -35.65 25.58 -29.54
N LYS A 18 -34.52 26.21 -29.18
CA LYS A 18 -33.69 25.96 -27.97
C LYS A 18 -33.07 24.57 -27.83
N ALA A 19 -32.07 24.29 -28.67
CA ALA A 19 -30.84 23.66 -28.20
C ALA A 19 -29.77 24.75 -27.95
N GLY A 20 -28.87 24.54 -27.00
CA GLY A 20 -27.78 25.47 -26.68
C GLY A 20 -26.66 24.78 -25.91
N LEU A 21 -25.45 24.85 -26.47
CA LEU A 21 -24.19 24.35 -25.89
C LEU A 21 -23.98 25.00 -24.50
N ALA A 22 -23.47 24.33 -23.46
CA ALA A 22 -22.30 23.43 -23.35
C ALA A 22 -20.95 24.18 -23.27
N SER A 23 -20.00 23.57 -22.54
CA SER A 23 -18.65 24.05 -22.17
C SER A 23 -18.55 24.97 -20.94
N LEU A 24 -17.46 24.76 -20.18
CA LEU A 24 -17.05 25.40 -18.91
C LEU A 24 -18.06 25.31 -17.75
N ILE A 25 -17.87 24.29 -16.90
CA ILE A 25 -17.18 24.42 -15.60
C ILE A 25 -16.63 23.03 -15.24
N ILE A 26 -15.31 22.93 -15.04
CA ILE A 26 -14.62 21.76 -14.50
C ILE A 26 -13.68 22.27 -13.42
N LEU A 27 -13.99 22.05 -12.14
CA LEU A 27 -13.04 21.87 -11.05
C LEU A 27 -13.75 21.43 -9.76
N PHE A 28 -13.02 20.69 -8.90
CA PHE A 28 -13.35 20.35 -7.50
C PHE A 28 -14.73 19.75 -7.18
N ILE A 29 -14.85 18.43 -7.36
CA ILE A 29 -15.59 17.55 -6.43
C ILE A 29 -14.64 16.43 -6.00
N VAL A 30 -14.25 16.40 -4.72
CA VAL A 30 -13.29 15.44 -4.15
C VAL A 30 -13.73 15.06 -2.73
N LEU A 31 -13.34 13.86 -2.27
CA LEU A 31 -13.58 13.24 -0.96
C LEU A 31 -14.93 12.52 -0.78
N ILE A 32 -14.93 11.57 0.17
CA ILE A 32 -16.07 10.75 0.65
C ILE A 32 -16.52 9.63 -0.31
N SER A 33 -15.52 8.90 -0.83
CA SER A 33 -15.56 7.43 -0.90
C SER A 33 -14.31 6.88 -0.20
N GLY A 34 -14.37 5.66 0.34
CA GLY A 34 -13.33 5.11 1.23
C GLY A 34 -12.03 4.66 0.56
N GLY A 35 -11.70 5.16 -0.63
CA GLY A 35 -10.46 4.84 -1.34
C GLY A 35 -9.33 5.80 -0.95
N GLY A 36 -8.16 5.25 -0.63
CA GLY A 36 -6.92 6.00 -0.47
C GLY A 36 -6.41 6.52 -1.83
N LEU A 37 -6.88 7.71 -2.24
CA LEU A 37 -6.37 8.39 -3.42
C LEU A 37 -4.99 9.00 -3.13
N TYR A 38 -3.94 8.30 -3.56
CA TYR A 38 -2.69 8.96 -3.95
C TYR A 38 -2.97 9.80 -5.21
N LEU A 39 -2.55 11.06 -5.21
CA LEU A 39 -2.69 12.00 -6.32
C LEU A 39 -1.45 12.89 -6.36
N ASN A 40 -0.69 12.82 -7.45
CA ASN A 40 0.41 13.76 -7.68
C ASN A 40 -0.14 15.20 -7.78
N ARG A 41 0.61 16.14 -7.20
CA ARG A 41 0.38 17.57 -7.42
C ARG A 41 0.99 17.97 -8.75
N GLU A 42 0.16 18.31 -9.73
CA GLU A 42 0.33 19.54 -10.54
C GLU A 42 -0.78 19.69 -11.60
N GLN A 43 -1.61 20.72 -11.47
CA GLN A 43 -2.23 21.47 -12.57
C GLN A 43 -2.74 22.84 -12.05
N VAL A 44 -1.85 23.82 -11.89
CA VAL A 44 -2.21 25.23 -11.70
C VAL A 44 -1.32 26.09 -12.59
N VAL A 45 -1.82 26.45 -13.78
CA VAL A 45 -1.11 27.34 -14.71
C VAL A 45 -1.40 28.80 -14.33
N PRO A 46 -0.38 29.64 -14.07
CA PRO A 46 -0.60 31.07 -13.84
C PRO A 46 -0.82 31.81 -15.17
N ILE A 47 -1.98 32.46 -15.32
CA ILE A 47 -2.24 33.42 -16.39
C ILE A 47 -2.27 34.83 -15.80
N LEU A 48 -1.30 35.66 -16.18
CA LEU A 48 -1.20 37.07 -15.78
C LEU A 48 -1.45 38.00 -16.98
N GLY A 49 -2.22 39.07 -16.74
CA GLY A 49 -2.33 40.25 -17.60
C GLY A 49 -3.67 40.41 -18.32
N GLY A 50 -4.22 41.64 -18.35
CA GLY A 50 -5.36 41.95 -19.23
C GLY A 50 -6.47 42.92 -18.75
N SER A 51 -6.14 43.96 -17.96
CA SER A 51 -6.85 45.26 -17.90
C SER A 51 -8.40 45.37 -18.08
N GLY A 52 -9.06 46.01 -17.11
CA GLY A 52 -10.07 47.05 -17.41
C GLY A 52 -11.48 46.86 -16.82
N GLY A 53 -12.10 47.98 -16.41
CA GLY A 53 -13.50 48.07 -15.99
C GLY A 53 -13.71 48.26 -14.49
N ALA A 54 -14.16 49.45 -14.09
CA ALA A 54 -14.60 49.73 -12.72
C ALA A 54 -16.14 49.83 -12.65
N VAL A 55 -16.69 49.67 -11.43
CA VAL A 55 -17.96 50.19 -10.87
C VAL A 55 -18.58 49.15 -9.91
N GLY A 56 -19.05 49.59 -8.75
CA GLY A 56 -19.93 48.79 -7.86
C GLY A 56 -19.44 48.71 -6.41
N SER A 57 -19.90 49.64 -5.57
CA SER A 57 -19.66 49.61 -4.12
C SER A 57 -20.58 48.62 -3.40
N GLY A 58 -20.02 47.75 -2.56
CA GLY A 58 -20.80 46.92 -1.63
C GLY A 58 -19.90 46.46 -0.47
N ALA A 59 -20.20 46.88 0.76
CA ALA A 59 -19.38 46.58 1.92
C ALA A 59 -19.72 45.20 2.53
N SER A 60 -18.70 44.42 2.85
CA SER A 60 -18.78 43.30 3.79
C SER A 60 -17.58 43.35 4.73
N SER A 61 -17.80 43.03 6.01
CA SER A 61 -16.79 43.14 7.05
C SER A 61 -15.82 41.95 7.01
N THR A 62 -14.52 42.23 6.99
CA THR A 62 -13.46 41.24 7.16
C THR A 62 -13.39 40.77 8.61
N GLY A 63 -14.32 39.88 8.98
CA GLY A 63 -14.27 39.17 10.26
C GLY A 63 -13.12 38.17 10.29
N ILE A 64 -11.98 38.57 10.85
CA ILE A 64 -10.95 37.62 11.27
C ILE A 64 -11.53 36.85 12.47
N ILE A 65 -11.78 35.56 12.29
CA ILE A 65 -12.31 34.70 13.35
C ILE A 65 -11.13 34.15 14.15
N GLU A 66 -11.03 34.52 15.44
CA GLU A 66 -10.02 33.97 16.34
C GLU A 66 -10.28 32.47 16.60
N PRO A 67 -9.23 31.65 16.77
CA PRO A 67 -9.38 30.26 17.19
C PRO A 67 -9.92 30.21 18.63
N GLY A 68 -11.17 29.76 18.78
CA GLY A 68 -11.81 29.61 20.09
C GLY A 68 -11.21 28.43 20.86
N SER A 69 -10.71 28.70 22.06
CA SER A 69 -10.05 27.71 22.94
C SER A 69 -10.94 26.49 23.23
N LEU A 70 -10.41 25.29 22.97
CA LEU A 70 -11.01 24.01 23.28
C LEU A 70 -10.94 23.77 24.79
N LYS A 71 -12.09 23.71 25.47
CA LYS A 71 -12.13 23.42 26.91
C LYS A 71 -11.91 21.93 27.17
N LEU A 72 -10.65 21.54 27.27
CA LEU A 72 -10.26 20.19 27.66
C LEU A 72 -10.76 19.84 29.09
N PRO A 73 -11.19 18.59 29.35
CA PRO A 73 -11.54 18.12 30.69
C PRO A 73 -10.28 17.83 31.53
N PRO A 74 -10.39 17.76 32.88
CA PRO A 74 -9.34 17.20 33.71
C PRO A 74 -9.13 15.69 33.42
N GLN A 75 -7.91 15.19 33.67
CA GLN A 75 -7.50 13.82 33.35
C GLN A 75 -8.43 12.74 33.96
N CYS A 76 -8.91 11.82 33.12
CA CYS A 76 -9.69 10.66 33.52
C CYS A 76 -8.81 9.58 34.18
N ASN A 77 -8.46 9.80 35.45
CA ASN A 77 -7.76 8.79 36.25
C ASN A 77 -8.71 7.71 36.79
N THR A 78 -8.19 6.47 36.85
CA THR A 78 -8.82 5.22 37.33
C THR A 78 -9.86 4.57 36.40
N TRP A 79 -9.60 3.31 36.05
CA TRP A 79 -10.45 2.48 35.20
C TRP A 79 -11.35 1.59 36.07
N GLN A 80 -12.67 1.64 35.87
CA GLN A 80 -13.57 0.59 36.33
C GLN A 80 -14.05 -0.23 35.13
N THR A 81 -13.48 -1.42 34.95
CA THR A 81 -14.02 -2.42 34.03
C THR A 81 -15.37 -2.90 34.55
N SER A 82 -16.43 -2.72 33.76
CA SER A 82 -17.75 -3.26 34.09
C SER A 82 -17.73 -4.80 33.99
N ASN A 83 -17.47 -5.46 35.11
CA ASN A 83 -17.51 -6.92 35.23
C ASN A 83 -18.96 -7.46 35.23
N ASP A 84 -19.79 -7.06 34.25
CA ASP A 84 -21.06 -7.72 33.95
C ASP A 84 -20.75 -8.99 33.13
N PRO A 85 -20.90 -10.21 33.71
CA PRO A 85 -20.68 -11.45 32.97
C PRO A 85 -21.64 -11.62 31.78
N ASN A 86 -22.77 -10.90 31.79
CA ASN A 86 -23.77 -10.92 30.72
C ASN A 86 -23.45 -9.95 29.57
N ILE A 87 -22.29 -9.28 29.55
CA ILE A 87 -21.82 -8.56 28.36
C ILE A 87 -21.24 -9.53 27.33
N ARG A 88 -20.44 -10.53 27.75
CA ARG A 88 -19.78 -11.46 26.81
C ARG A 88 -20.75 -12.28 25.98
N SER A 89 -21.90 -12.66 26.54
CA SER A 89 -22.97 -13.37 25.80
C SER A 89 -23.72 -12.52 24.77
N LYS A 90 -23.46 -11.19 24.72
CA LYS A 90 -24.04 -10.24 23.75
C LYS A 90 -23.04 -9.80 22.67
N ILE A 91 -21.78 -10.22 22.76
CA ILE A 91 -20.71 -9.89 21.81
C ILE A 91 -20.34 -11.16 21.04
N PRO A 92 -20.35 -11.19 19.70
CA PRO A 92 -19.85 -12.31 18.93
C PRO A 92 -18.41 -12.68 19.32
N GLU A 93 -18.10 -13.96 19.44
CA GLU A 93 -16.79 -14.48 19.89
C GLU A 93 -15.58 -13.72 19.30
N PRO A 94 -15.48 -13.47 17.97
CA PRO A 94 -14.32 -12.77 17.38
C PRO A 94 -14.14 -11.32 17.84
N LEU A 95 -15.21 -10.66 18.32
CA LEU A 95 -15.18 -9.30 18.86
C LEU A 95 -15.04 -9.27 20.39
N SER A 96 -15.49 -10.32 21.07
CA SER A 96 -15.46 -10.44 22.55
C SER A 96 -14.05 -10.38 23.13
N ASP A 97 -13.07 -10.66 22.27
CA ASP A 97 -11.65 -10.65 22.56
C ASP A 97 -11.03 -9.24 22.51
N TYR A 98 -11.74 -8.25 21.95
CA TYR A 98 -11.25 -6.88 21.69
C TYR A 98 -12.19 -5.76 22.16
N ILE A 99 -13.40 -6.09 22.63
CA ILE A 99 -14.37 -5.14 23.20
C ILE A 99 -14.56 -5.51 24.67
N ARG A 100 -13.90 -4.78 25.58
CA ARG A 100 -13.96 -5.02 27.04
C ARG A 100 -15.29 -4.54 27.65
N CYS A 101 -15.93 -3.54 27.05
CA CYS A 101 -17.19 -2.96 27.52
C CYS A 101 -18.04 -2.46 26.35
N LEU A 102 -19.38 -2.59 26.45
CA LEU A 102 -20.31 -2.14 25.41
C LEU A 102 -20.59 -0.63 25.43
N SER A 103 -20.47 0.02 26.59
CA SER A 103 -20.77 1.45 26.77
C SER A 103 -20.09 2.00 28.01
N ARG A 104 -19.39 3.13 27.89
CA ARG A 104 -18.73 3.83 29.02
C ARG A 104 -18.92 5.35 28.91
N PRO A 105 -19.05 6.08 30.03
CA PRO A 105 -19.08 7.54 30.00
C PRO A 105 -17.73 8.09 29.52
N VAL A 106 -17.79 9.25 28.85
CA VAL A 106 -16.64 10.09 28.50
C VAL A 106 -17.03 11.57 28.64
N ALA A 107 -16.06 12.49 28.55
CA ALA A 107 -16.38 13.90 28.43
C ALA A 107 -16.83 14.27 27.00
N PHE A 108 -17.70 15.27 26.87
CA PHE A 108 -17.99 15.88 25.57
C PHE A 108 -16.94 16.92 25.24
N VAL A 109 -16.27 16.80 24.08
CA VAL A 109 -15.48 17.89 23.49
C VAL A 109 -16.16 18.31 22.19
N GLU A 110 -16.71 19.52 22.19
CA GLU A 110 -17.35 20.15 21.02
C GLU A 110 -16.28 20.62 20.03
N PHE A 111 -16.46 20.33 18.74
CA PHE A 111 -15.55 20.83 17.70
C PHE A 111 -16.25 21.22 16.39
N ASN A 112 -15.61 22.11 15.63
CA ASN A 112 -16.20 22.76 14.47
C ASN A 112 -15.93 22.00 13.16
N SER A 113 -16.57 22.41 12.05
CA SER A 113 -16.40 21.76 10.75
C SER A 113 -14.97 21.81 10.19
N TRP A 114 -14.15 22.81 10.56
CA TRP A 114 -12.76 22.91 10.12
C TRP A 114 -11.89 21.75 10.64
N VAL A 115 -12.30 21.07 11.72
CA VAL A 115 -11.65 19.83 12.21
C VAL A 115 -11.73 18.71 11.16
N LYS A 116 -12.54 18.83 10.11
CA LYS A 116 -12.65 17.83 9.03
C LYS A 116 -11.75 18.11 7.82
N GLU A 117 -11.12 19.29 7.77
CA GLU A 117 -10.48 19.80 6.57
C GLU A 117 -9.08 19.19 6.37
N LYS A 118 -9.00 18.22 5.44
CA LYS A 118 -7.72 17.68 4.94
C LYS A 118 -6.82 18.77 4.33
N SER A 119 -7.42 19.84 3.80
CA SER A 119 -6.76 20.96 3.13
C SER A 119 -6.78 22.21 3.99
N GLY A 120 -5.60 22.78 4.25
CA GLY A 120 -5.40 24.01 5.02
C GLY A 120 -3.94 24.06 5.46
N PRO A 121 -3.37 25.24 5.74
CA PRO A 121 -1.97 25.35 6.17
C PRO A 121 -1.71 24.48 7.40
N TYR A 122 -0.54 23.86 7.44
CA TYR A 122 0.05 23.40 8.70
C TYR A 122 0.83 24.57 9.31
N VAL A 123 1.02 24.55 10.63
CA VAL A 123 1.88 25.52 11.32
C VAL A 123 3.22 24.85 11.58
N GLU A 124 4.34 25.51 11.26
CA GLU A 124 5.68 24.92 11.44
C GLU A 124 6.09 24.82 12.93
N GLN A 125 5.72 25.83 13.72
CA GLN A 125 5.97 25.90 15.15
C GLN A 125 4.79 26.50 15.92
N VAL A 126 4.36 25.81 16.96
CA VAL A 126 3.23 26.18 17.83
C VAL A 126 3.75 26.58 19.22
N SER A 127 2.99 27.38 19.97
CA SER A 127 3.30 27.69 21.37
C SER A 127 3.08 26.46 22.28
N ARG A 128 3.75 26.38 23.43
CA ARG A 128 3.53 25.29 24.40
C ARG A 128 2.05 25.07 24.75
N ALA A 129 1.29 26.16 24.89
CA ALA A 129 -0.14 26.09 25.21
C ALA A 129 -0.95 25.41 24.09
N GLY A 130 -0.75 25.81 22.84
CA GLY A 130 -1.43 25.19 21.69
C GLY A 130 -0.99 23.74 21.47
N VAL A 131 0.24 23.38 21.80
CA VAL A 131 0.69 21.97 21.75
C VAL A 131 0.05 21.13 22.84
N MET A 132 -0.07 21.63 24.07
CA MET A 132 -0.79 20.91 25.13
C MET A 132 -2.28 20.70 24.79
N GLU A 133 -2.90 21.67 24.12
CA GLU A 133 -4.26 21.56 23.57
C GLU A 133 -4.35 20.50 22.46
N ASP A 134 -3.42 20.51 21.49
CA ASP A 134 -3.35 19.52 20.41
C ASP A 134 -3.09 18.09 20.93
N ILE A 135 -2.21 17.91 21.92
CA ILE A 135 -1.96 16.61 22.57
C ILE A 135 -3.22 16.12 23.30
N GLY A 136 -3.89 16.99 24.05
CA GLY A 136 -5.14 16.65 24.74
C GLY A 136 -6.27 16.28 23.76
N PHE A 137 -6.36 16.96 22.63
CA PHE A 137 -7.33 16.62 21.58
C PHE A 137 -6.95 15.32 20.85
N ALA A 138 -5.67 15.07 20.59
CA ALA A 138 -5.19 13.81 20.02
C ALA A 138 -5.50 12.62 20.95
N GLU A 139 -5.22 12.71 22.25
CA GLU A 139 -5.56 11.66 23.22
C GLU A 139 -7.08 11.40 23.27
N TYR A 140 -7.90 12.45 23.30
CA TYR A 140 -9.37 12.34 23.22
C TYR A 140 -9.84 11.66 21.92
N LEU A 141 -9.21 11.95 20.79
CA LEU A 141 -9.54 11.31 19.50
C LEU A 141 -9.15 9.82 19.49
N PHE A 142 -7.98 9.45 20.00
CA PHE A 142 -7.61 8.04 20.16
C PHE A 142 -8.44 7.31 21.23
N GLU A 143 -8.96 8.02 22.23
CA GLU A 143 -9.90 7.47 23.21
C GLU A 143 -11.31 7.25 22.67
N THR A 144 -11.83 8.18 21.86
CA THR A 144 -13.26 8.23 21.51
C THR A 144 -13.58 7.93 20.04
N ALA A 145 -12.63 8.07 19.11
CA ALA A 145 -12.84 7.80 17.69
C ALA A 145 -12.12 6.55 17.17
N TYR A 146 -11.04 6.09 17.82
CA TYR A 146 -10.23 5.00 17.30
C TYR A 146 -10.74 3.60 17.68
N SER A 147 -11.31 2.90 16.71
CA SER A 147 -11.77 1.51 16.85
C SER A 147 -10.65 0.49 17.14
N GLY A 148 -9.39 0.81 16.80
CA GLY A 148 -8.26 -0.08 17.04
C GLY A 148 -7.66 -0.01 18.45
N ARG A 149 -8.06 0.93 19.32
CA ARG A 149 -7.39 1.17 20.61
C ARG A 149 -7.30 -0.09 21.48
N GLU A 150 -8.42 -0.69 21.84
CA GLU A 150 -8.44 -1.90 22.70
C GLU A 150 -7.76 -3.12 22.05
N TYR A 151 -7.79 -3.20 20.71
CA TYR A 151 -7.12 -4.24 19.91
C TYR A 151 -5.60 -4.15 19.98
N TRP A 152 -5.03 -2.93 19.96
CA TRP A 152 -3.59 -2.70 20.05
C TRP A 152 -3.08 -2.63 21.49
N GLU A 153 -3.88 -2.16 22.45
CA GLU A 153 -3.57 -2.29 23.89
C GLU A 153 -3.38 -3.76 24.29
N LYS A 154 -4.24 -4.67 23.80
CA LYS A 154 -4.08 -6.12 24.02
C LYS A 154 -2.82 -6.72 23.38
N ARG A 155 -2.16 -5.97 22.48
CA ARG A 155 -0.90 -6.31 21.79
C ARG A 155 0.30 -5.52 22.33
N GLY A 156 0.14 -4.81 23.45
CA GLY A 156 1.23 -4.12 24.15
C GLY A 156 1.43 -2.64 23.80
N VAL A 157 0.53 -2.02 23.02
CA VAL A 157 0.59 -0.57 22.73
C VAL A 157 -0.07 0.22 23.87
N ASP A 158 0.73 0.92 24.66
CA ASP A 158 0.23 1.82 25.72
C ASP A 158 0.00 3.25 25.19
N PHE A 159 -1.20 3.51 24.70
CA PHE A 159 -1.62 4.83 24.22
C PHE A 159 -1.51 5.93 25.28
N HIS A 160 -1.63 5.63 26.58
CA HIS A 160 -1.52 6.64 27.62
C HIS A 160 -0.07 7.11 27.77
N SER A 161 0.88 6.17 27.82
CA SER A 161 2.31 6.50 27.82
C SER A 161 2.73 7.28 26.56
N VAL A 162 2.14 7.04 25.38
CA VAL A 162 2.42 7.85 24.17
C VAL A 162 2.12 9.33 24.39
N PHE A 163 0.91 9.66 24.87
CA PHE A 163 0.53 11.06 25.08
C PHE A 163 1.13 11.68 26.34
N GLN A 164 1.49 10.88 27.34
CA GLN A 164 2.20 11.38 28.52
C GLN A 164 3.66 11.71 28.22
N ASN A 165 4.42 10.81 27.58
CA ASN A 165 5.81 11.07 27.19
C ASN A 165 5.92 12.34 26.32
N LEU A 166 5.02 12.52 25.35
CA LEU A 166 4.96 13.71 24.51
C LEU A 166 4.64 15.01 25.30
N ARG A 167 3.92 14.95 26.43
CA ARG A 167 3.75 16.13 27.31
C ARG A 167 5.04 16.46 28.03
N ASP A 168 5.75 15.45 28.52
CA ASP A 168 6.98 15.62 29.27
C ASP A 168 8.13 16.12 28.37
N ASP A 169 8.23 15.59 27.14
CA ASP A 169 9.18 16.04 26.11
C ASP A 169 9.04 17.54 25.78
N VAL A 170 7.81 18.06 25.71
CA VAL A 170 7.55 19.47 25.32
C VAL A 170 7.39 20.43 26.50
N ALA A 171 7.37 19.95 27.75
CA ALA A 171 7.10 20.78 28.93
C ALA A 171 8.08 21.96 29.07
N GLY A 172 9.36 21.73 28.76
CA GLY A 172 10.43 22.73 28.80
C GLY A 172 10.55 23.66 27.58
N MET A 173 9.69 23.51 26.56
CA MET A 173 9.79 24.25 25.29
C MET A 173 8.76 25.38 25.22
N ASP A 174 9.17 26.62 24.91
CA ASP A 174 8.22 27.74 24.71
C ASP A 174 7.53 27.69 23.33
N ARG A 175 8.30 27.32 22.30
CA ARG A 175 7.83 27.00 20.94
C ARG A 175 8.28 25.60 20.59
N VAL A 176 7.39 24.83 19.99
CA VAL A 176 7.60 23.42 19.62
C VAL A 176 7.40 23.30 18.12
N SER A 177 8.29 22.61 17.41
CA SER A 177 8.06 22.29 15.99
C SER A 177 7.07 21.16 15.85
N THR A 178 6.16 21.28 14.89
CA THR A 178 5.14 20.27 14.57
C THR A 178 5.76 18.90 14.22
N ARG A 179 7.00 18.87 13.70
CA ARG A 179 7.78 17.64 13.49
C ARG A 179 8.09 16.86 14.78
N ILE A 180 8.24 17.53 15.93
CA ILE A 180 8.48 16.87 17.21
C ILE A 180 7.23 16.08 17.62
N ILE A 181 6.05 16.68 17.45
CA ILE A 181 4.74 16.11 17.75
C ILE A 181 4.46 14.91 16.83
N GLU A 182 4.70 15.07 15.52
CA GLU A 182 4.59 13.98 14.54
C GLU A 182 5.50 12.80 14.91
N ASN A 183 6.80 13.04 15.11
CA ASN A 183 7.78 12.00 15.40
C ASN A 183 7.48 11.26 16.70
N ALA A 184 7.03 11.95 17.75
CA ALA A 184 6.68 11.35 19.03
C ALA A 184 5.43 10.45 18.94
N ILE A 185 4.38 10.91 18.25
CA ILE A 185 3.18 10.10 17.99
C ILE A 185 3.55 8.85 17.17
N VAL A 186 4.37 9.01 16.13
CA VAL A 186 4.82 7.91 15.26
C VAL A 186 5.69 6.89 16.03
N ALA A 187 6.64 7.35 16.83
CA ALA A 187 7.49 6.49 17.64
C ALA A 187 6.67 5.74 18.71
N GLY A 188 5.77 6.42 19.42
CA GLY A 188 4.91 5.81 20.43
C GLY A 188 3.92 4.77 19.86
N LEU A 189 3.42 5.00 18.64
CA LEU A 189 2.51 4.08 17.95
C LEU A 189 3.24 3.06 17.05
N SER A 190 4.56 2.91 17.18
CA SER A 190 5.36 1.98 16.36
C SER A 190 5.00 0.49 16.53
N GLY A 191 4.26 0.13 17.59
CA GLY A 191 3.65 -1.19 17.78
C GLY A 191 2.32 -1.40 17.04
N VAL A 192 1.68 -0.35 16.52
CA VAL A 192 0.45 -0.42 15.72
C VAL A 192 0.75 -0.94 14.31
N THR A 193 -0.19 -1.66 13.70
CA THR A 193 -0.14 -2.01 12.27
C THR A 193 -1.54 -1.94 11.66
N ASP A 194 -1.93 -0.74 11.27
CA ASP A 194 -3.27 -0.36 10.83
C ASP A 194 -3.16 0.37 9.49
N MET A 195 -3.79 -0.16 8.44
CA MET A 195 -3.65 0.35 7.07
C MET A 195 -4.55 1.58 6.80
N HIS A 196 -5.49 1.90 7.69
CA HIS A 196 -6.40 3.04 7.56
C HIS A 196 -6.03 4.21 8.50
N LEU A 197 -5.20 3.98 9.52
CA LEU A 197 -4.64 5.01 10.40
C LEU A 197 -3.51 5.77 9.68
N LEU A 198 -3.64 7.10 9.55
CA LEU A 198 -2.62 7.98 8.97
C LEU A 198 -2.45 9.26 9.82
N LEU A 199 -1.25 9.83 9.81
CA LEU A 199 -0.96 11.17 10.35
C LEU A 199 -0.45 12.07 9.23
N LEU A 200 -1.13 13.18 8.96
CA LEU A 200 -0.86 14.07 7.82
C LEU A 200 -0.53 15.48 8.33
N GLY A 201 0.75 15.85 8.33
CA GLY A 201 1.22 17.15 8.84
C GLY A 201 2.27 17.78 7.93
N SER A 202 3.43 18.09 8.51
CA SER A 202 4.66 18.44 7.76
C SER A 202 5.26 17.24 7.02
N SER A 203 4.84 16.03 7.34
CA SER A 203 5.07 14.79 6.59
C SER A 203 3.82 13.89 6.64
N GLN A 204 3.74 12.92 5.73
CA GLN A 204 2.67 11.91 5.71
C GLN A 204 3.19 10.60 6.30
N TRP A 205 2.58 10.16 7.40
CA TRP A 205 2.94 8.93 8.10
C TRP A 205 1.81 7.91 7.95
N SER A 206 2.17 6.69 7.55
CA SER A 206 1.28 5.53 7.54
C SER A 206 1.67 4.59 8.67
N PHE A 207 0.67 4.02 9.34
CA PHE A 207 0.87 2.95 10.33
C PHE A 207 0.72 1.55 9.72
N GLY A 208 0.58 1.47 8.40
CA GLY A 208 0.52 0.21 7.66
C GLY A 208 1.89 -0.44 7.48
N ARG A 209 2.00 -1.73 7.83
CA ARG A 209 3.13 -2.62 7.49
C ARG A 209 2.56 -3.85 6.81
N HIS A 210 2.97 -4.11 5.57
CA HIS A 210 2.52 -5.27 4.81
C HIS A 210 3.54 -6.43 4.86
N LEU A 211 3.06 -7.66 4.71
CA LEU A 211 3.88 -8.84 4.48
C LEU A 211 3.83 -9.21 2.99
N ASP A 212 4.86 -8.81 2.26
CA ASP A 212 5.00 -9.13 0.84
C ASP A 212 5.40 -10.60 0.63
N GLY A 213 4.97 -11.17 -0.50
CA GLY A 213 5.38 -12.51 -0.93
C GLY A 213 6.70 -12.48 -1.69
N TRP A 214 7.69 -13.24 -1.21
CA TRP A 214 9.01 -13.42 -1.81
C TRP A 214 9.17 -14.86 -2.28
N PHE A 215 9.31 -15.04 -3.59
CA PHE A 215 9.19 -16.31 -4.31
C PHE A 215 10.53 -16.74 -4.90
N SER A 216 10.83 -18.03 -4.87
CA SER A 216 11.88 -18.61 -5.72
C SER A 216 11.27 -19.03 -7.06
N SER A 217 12.05 -19.02 -8.14
CA SER A 217 11.62 -19.60 -9.42
C SER A 217 11.70 -21.14 -9.47
N VAL A 218 11.72 -21.83 -8.31
CA VAL A 218 11.74 -23.31 -8.20
C VAL A 218 10.33 -23.83 -7.93
N VAL A 219 9.92 -24.92 -8.58
CA VAL A 219 8.67 -25.63 -8.28
C VAL A 219 8.97 -27.04 -7.78
N VAL A 220 8.31 -27.44 -6.68
CA VAL A 220 8.43 -28.76 -6.07
C VAL A 220 7.08 -29.48 -5.99
N GLU A 221 7.04 -30.79 -6.19
CA GLU A 221 5.85 -31.65 -6.08
C GLU A 221 5.92 -32.48 -4.79
N GLU A 222 4.80 -32.64 -4.08
CA GLU A 222 4.69 -33.56 -2.92
C GLU A 222 4.67 -35.02 -3.42
N VAL A 223 5.69 -35.78 -3.03
CA VAL A 223 5.82 -37.21 -3.36
C VAL A 223 5.33 -38.05 -2.20
N THR A 224 4.03 -38.34 -2.17
CA THR A 224 3.40 -39.23 -1.18
C THR A 224 4.06 -40.62 -1.20
N LYS A 225 4.88 -40.95 -0.18
CA LYS A 225 5.59 -42.23 -0.12
C LYS A 225 4.62 -43.41 0.03
N ASN A 226 4.35 -44.13 -1.06
CA ASN A 226 3.86 -45.50 -0.96
C ASN A 226 5.04 -46.44 -0.63
N LEU A 227 5.37 -46.51 0.66
CA LEU A 227 6.67 -46.90 1.25
C LEU A 227 7.26 -48.28 0.86
N LYS A 228 6.57 -49.10 0.07
CA LYS A 228 6.97 -50.49 -0.24
C LYS A 228 7.81 -50.67 -1.51
N ASN A 229 7.78 -49.71 -2.46
CA ASN A 229 8.27 -49.96 -3.83
C ASN A 229 9.57 -49.22 -4.24
N LEU A 230 10.20 -48.43 -3.37
CA LEU A 230 11.49 -47.79 -3.66
C LEU A 230 12.67 -48.77 -3.52
N LYS A 231 12.75 -49.76 -4.43
CA LYS A 231 13.95 -50.57 -4.62
C LYS A 231 15.05 -49.77 -5.34
N ASN A 232 15.94 -49.13 -4.58
CA ASN A 232 17.30 -48.92 -5.05
C ASN A 232 18.30 -48.96 -3.87
N PRO A 233 19.09 -50.05 -3.71
CA PRO A 233 19.88 -50.28 -2.51
C PRO A 233 21.28 -49.65 -2.60
N LYS A 234 21.44 -48.41 -2.13
CA LYS A 234 22.75 -47.81 -1.81
C LYS A 234 22.68 -46.55 -0.93
N LEU A 235 22.12 -46.71 0.28
CA LEU A 235 22.41 -45.84 1.42
C LEU A 235 23.08 -46.71 2.49
N SER A 236 24.29 -46.35 2.89
CA SER A 236 25.10 -47.11 3.85
C SER A 236 24.53 -46.98 5.26
N ARG A 237 24.33 -48.12 5.93
CA ARG A 237 23.59 -48.21 7.19
C ARG A 237 24.51 -48.12 8.42
N THR A 238 24.74 -46.89 8.87
CA THR A 238 25.27 -46.48 10.19
C THR A 238 25.02 -44.97 10.30
N GLU A 239 24.46 -44.40 11.37
CA GLU A 239 24.06 -44.95 12.68
C GLU A 239 22.56 -44.66 12.96
N GLU A 240 21.94 -45.44 13.85
CA GLU A 240 20.51 -45.29 14.20
C GLU A 240 20.37 -44.44 15.48
N SER A 241 19.91 -43.18 15.35
CA SER A 241 19.39 -42.38 16.47
C SER A 241 18.28 -41.41 16.02
N ASP A 242 17.04 -41.83 16.25
CA ASP A 242 15.89 -40.98 16.64
C ASP A 242 15.44 -39.82 15.73
N PHE A 243 15.08 -40.16 14.49
CA PHE A 243 13.80 -39.70 13.93
C PHE A 243 12.78 -40.84 14.14
N PRO A 244 11.54 -40.61 14.63
CA PRO A 244 10.61 -39.70 13.94
C PRO A 244 9.59 -38.91 14.80
N SER A 245 9.12 -37.77 14.27
CA SER A 245 7.84 -37.15 14.64
C SER A 245 7.22 -36.40 13.45
N GLU A 246 5.89 -36.37 13.36
CA GLU A 246 5.09 -35.65 12.33
C GLU A 246 5.45 -35.92 10.85
N THR A 247 5.37 -37.20 10.45
CA THR A 247 5.05 -37.67 9.08
C THR A 247 5.76 -36.98 7.90
N GLU A 248 6.85 -37.58 7.42
CA GLU A 248 7.66 -37.12 6.29
C GLU A 248 6.88 -36.80 4.99
N ARG A 249 6.49 -35.53 4.79
CA ARG A 249 6.17 -35.01 3.46
C ARG A 249 7.47 -34.81 2.68
N VAL A 250 7.74 -35.66 1.70
CA VAL A 250 8.93 -35.54 0.82
C VAL A 250 8.57 -34.74 -0.42
N PHE A 251 9.38 -33.74 -0.73
CA PHE A 251 9.22 -32.92 -1.93
C PHE A 251 10.33 -33.23 -2.94
N ARG A 252 9.99 -33.19 -4.22
CA ARG A 252 10.98 -33.23 -5.30
C ARG A 252 10.85 -32.00 -6.19
N VAL A 253 11.97 -31.45 -6.62
CA VAL A 253 11.97 -30.42 -7.67
C VAL A 253 11.40 -31.03 -8.94
N VAL A 254 10.43 -30.35 -9.53
CA VAL A 254 9.85 -30.72 -10.84
C VAL A 254 10.22 -29.72 -11.93
N ARG A 255 10.39 -28.44 -11.58
CA ARG A 255 10.81 -27.37 -12.52
C ARG A 255 11.72 -26.38 -11.80
N SER A 256 12.74 -25.88 -12.51
CA SER A 256 13.73 -24.92 -12.00
C SER A 256 14.49 -24.30 -13.18
N PRO A 257 14.72 -22.97 -13.22
CA PRO A 257 15.67 -22.33 -14.13
C PRO A 257 17.10 -22.34 -13.57
N LEU A 258 17.30 -22.67 -12.28
CA LEU A 258 18.60 -22.70 -11.64
C LEU A 258 19.40 -23.92 -12.14
N SER A 259 20.50 -23.68 -12.85
CA SER A 259 21.33 -24.73 -13.49
C SER A 259 21.86 -25.80 -12.53
N TRP A 260 21.94 -25.48 -11.24
CA TRP A 260 22.42 -26.34 -10.15
C TRP A 260 21.29 -27.06 -9.38
N VAL A 261 20.01 -26.83 -9.72
CA VAL A 261 18.84 -27.51 -9.14
C VAL A 261 18.06 -28.21 -10.25
N ARG A 262 18.00 -29.55 -10.22
CA ARG A 262 17.50 -30.38 -11.33
C ARG A 262 16.16 -31.03 -11.00
N ALA A 263 15.35 -31.27 -12.04
CA ALA A 263 14.13 -32.05 -11.88
C ALA A 263 14.46 -33.47 -11.36
N GLY A 264 13.74 -33.90 -10.33
CA GLY A 264 13.99 -35.13 -9.58
C GLY A 264 14.77 -34.95 -8.28
N ASP A 265 15.49 -33.83 -8.09
CA ASP A 265 16.23 -33.56 -6.84
C ASP A 265 15.32 -33.54 -5.62
N VAL A 266 15.79 -34.07 -4.49
CA VAL A 266 15.06 -34.07 -3.23
C VAL A 266 15.15 -32.69 -2.60
N PHE A 267 14.00 -32.02 -2.46
CA PHE A 267 13.88 -30.74 -1.77
C PHE A 267 13.51 -30.97 -0.29
N ASN A 268 14.21 -30.29 0.60
CA ASN A 268 13.84 -30.17 2.01
C ASN A 268 13.92 -28.69 2.44
N GLY A 269 12.86 -28.20 3.08
CA GLY A 269 12.73 -26.82 3.53
C GLY A 269 11.49 -26.66 4.42
N PRO A 270 11.29 -25.50 5.08
CA PRO A 270 10.19 -25.33 6.01
C PRO A 270 8.83 -25.50 5.31
N VAL A 271 7.95 -26.38 5.81
CA VAL A 271 6.64 -26.63 5.17
C VAL A 271 5.76 -25.37 5.15
N LYS A 272 5.91 -24.48 6.14
CA LYS A 272 5.28 -23.13 6.17
C LYS A 272 5.75 -22.18 5.05
N SER A 273 6.82 -22.55 4.35
CA SER A 273 7.47 -21.81 3.26
C SER A 273 7.30 -22.54 1.91
N LEU A 274 6.35 -23.49 1.83
CA LEU A 274 5.94 -24.13 0.58
C LEU A 274 4.54 -23.62 0.23
N PHE A 275 4.48 -22.63 -0.65
CA PHE A 275 3.24 -21.97 -1.04
C PHE A 275 2.57 -22.81 -2.15
N PRO A 276 1.35 -23.33 -1.94
CA PRO A 276 0.67 -24.16 -2.93
C PRO A 276 0.40 -23.36 -4.20
N ILE A 277 0.62 -23.94 -5.37
CA ILE A 277 0.33 -23.30 -6.66
C ILE A 277 -0.72 -24.12 -7.42
N PRO A 278 -1.38 -23.54 -8.45
CA PRO A 278 -2.22 -24.34 -9.33
C PRO A 278 -1.38 -25.46 -9.95
N SER A 279 -1.95 -26.66 -10.02
CA SER A 279 -1.31 -27.88 -10.52
C SER A 279 -2.28 -28.66 -11.41
N ARG A 280 -1.74 -29.63 -12.16
CA ARG A 280 -2.57 -30.66 -12.82
C ARG A 280 -3.34 -31.48 -11.78
N ASN A 281 -4.51 -31.98 -12.15
CA ASN A 281 -5.30 -32.88 -11.31
C ASN A 281 -4.47 -34.09 -10.83
N GLY A 282 -4.63 -34.44 -9.55
CA GLY A 282 -3.85 -35.50 -8.89
C GLY A 282 -2.43 -35.12 -8.46
N SER A 283 -1.91 -33.95 -8.87
CA SER A 283 -0.61 -33.42 -8.44
C SER A 283 -0.78 -32.32 -7.39
N LYS A 284 0.21 -32.18 -6.50
CA LYS A 284 0.30 -31.08 -5.53
C LYS A 284 1.66 -30.40 -5.68
N GLU A 285 1.66 -29.24 -6.32
CA GLU A 285 2.87 -28.48 -6.59
C GLU A 285 2.93 -27.24 -5.69
N TYR A 286 4.16 -26.81 -5.38
CA TYR A 286 4.46 -25.72 -4.46
C TYR A 286 5.63 -24.89 -4.98
N ILE A 287 5.65 -23.58 -4.70
CA ILE A 287 6.85 -22.75 -4.79
C ILE A 287 7.44 -22.56 -3.38
N PRO A 288 8.75 -22.78 -3.17
CA PRO A 288 9.44 -22.30 -1.99
C PRO A 288 9.44 -20.77 -1.93
N ALA A 289 8.84 -20.21 -0.88
CA ALA A 289 8.58 -18.78 -0.73
C ALA A 289 8.46 -18.36 0.75
N VAL A 290 8.56 -17.07 1.04
CA VAL A 290 8.37 -16.50 2.38
C VAL A 290 7.51 -15.24 2.35
N LEU A 291 6.76 -14.99 3.43
CA LEU A 291 6.15 -13.69 3.71
C LEU A 291 7.10 -12.83 4.54
N SER A 292 7.28 -11.56 4.15
CA SER A 292 8.17 -10.63 4.86
C SER A 292 7.84 -9.17 4.54
N SER A 293 7.85 -8.31 5.58
CA SER A 293 7.87 -6.85 5.45
C SER A 293 9.20 -6.31 4.93
N ASP A 294 10.28 -7.03 5.23
CA ASP A 294 11.64 -6.66 4.89
C ASP A 294 12.05 -7.35 3.59
N TYR A 295 13.00 -6.77 2.85
CA TYR A 295 13.54 -7.37 1.63
C TYR A 295 14.14 -8.77 1.87
N ARG A 296 13.79 -9.75 1.01
CA ARG A 296 14.33 -11.12 1.06
C ARG A 296 14.86 -11.54 -0.32
N SER A 297 16.18 -11.59 -0.47
CA SER A 297 16.82 -12.08 -1.70
C SER A 297 17.05 -13.60 -1.73
N HIS A 298 16.93 -14.30 -0.60
CA HIS A 298 17.27 -15.74 -0.48
C HIS A 298 16.50 -16.43 0.65
N MET A 299 16.37 -17.77 0.58
CA MET A 299 16.00 -18.63 1.71
C MET A 299 16.91 -19.87 1.83
N GLU A 300 17.18 -20.30 3.07
CA GLU A 300 17.91 -21.55 3.33
C GLU A 300 17.02 -22.77 3.07
N VAL A 301 17.54 -23.69 2.27
CA VAL A 301 16.93 -24.99 1.95
C VAL A 301 18.02 -26.07 1.92
N SER A 302 17.61 -27.33 1.80
CA SER A 302 18.49 -28.47 1.55
C SER A 302 18.08 -29.16 0.25
N ILE A 303 18.99 -29.18 -0.73
CA ILE A 303 18.81 -29.91 -1.99
C ILE A 303 19.69 -31.16 -1.95
N ASN A 304 19.10 -32.35 -2.12
CA ASN A 304 19.78 -33.65 -2.00
C ASN A 304 20.59 -33.82 -0.69
N GLY A 305 20.12 -33.23 0.41
CA GLY A 305 20.78 -33.24 1.73
C GLY A 305 21.85 -32.16 1.93
N ARG A 306 22.22 -31.41 0.88
CA ARG A 306 23.16 -30.28 0.98
C ARG A 306 22.41 -29.00 1.29
N LYS A 307 22.70 -28.38 2.44
CA LYS A 307 22.28 -27.00 2.75
C LYS A 307 22.78 -26.01 1.68
N THR A 308 21.90 -25.11 1.28
CA THR A 308 22.15 -24.10 0.25
C THR A 308 21.17 -22.93 0.39
N LEU A 309 21.45 -21.83 -0.30
CA LEU A 309 20.52 -20.72 -0.49
C LEU A 309 19.92 -20.80 -1.90
N ILE A 310 18.59 -20.75 -2.01
CA ILE A 310 17.92 -20.45 -3.29
C ILE A 310 17.58 -18.95 -3.34
N PRO A 311 17.69 -18.30 -4.51
CA PRO A 311 17.31 -16.90 -4.67
C PRO A 311 15.80 -16.72 -4.52
N LEU A 312 15.41 -15.49 -4.16
CA LEU A 312 14.04 -15.01 -4.05
C LEU A 312 13.89 -13.65 -4.74
N HIS A 313 12.73 -13.45 -5.38
CA HIS A 313 12.26 -12.19 -5.95
C HIS A 313 10.86 -11.86 -5.40
N PRO A 314 10.37 -10.60 -5.50
CA PRO A 314 8.98 -10.29 -5.21
C PRO A 314 8.00 -11.12 -6.07
N CYS A 315 6.78 -11.35 -5.57
CA CYS A 315 5.73 -11.98 -6.38
C CYS A 315 5.32 -11.11 -7.58
N ARG A 316 5.34 -11.70 -8.76
CA ARG A 316 5.04 -11.04 -10.05
C ARG A 316 3.55 -10.75 -10.26
N ALA A 317 2.67 -11.25 -9.38
CA ALA A 317 1.23 -10.92 -9.36
C ALA A 317 0.94 -9.41 -9.18
N SER A 318 1.94 -8.63 -8.76
CA SER A 318 1.89 -7.17 -8.64
C SER A 318 2.65 -6.42 -9.76
N GLU A 319 3.13 -7.12 -10.79
CA GLU A 319 3.77 -6.57 -12.00
C GLU A 319 2.77 -6.47 -13.18
N THR A 320 1.48 -6.28 -12.89
CA THR A 320 0.39 -6.36 -13.87
C THR A 320 0.61 -5.44 -15.07
N THR A 321 0.70 -6.00 -16.28
CA THR A 321 1.20 -5.29 -17.48
C THR A 321 0.31 -4.14 -17.97
N GLU A 322 -0.94 -4.08 -17.52
CA GLU A 322 -1.86 -2.96 -17.74
C GLU A 322 -1.53 -1.71 -16.89
N ASN A 323 -0.78 -1.85 -15.78
CA ASN A 323 -0.87 -0.92 -14.64
C ASN A 323 0.16 0.21 -14.54
N VAL A 324 1.29 0.16 -15.26
CA VAL A 324 2.29 1.26 -15.23
C VAL A 324 1.68 2.59 -15.71
N ASN A 325 0.69 2.52 -16.59
CA ASN A 325 -0.07 3.68 -17.06
C ASN A 325 -1.32 3.96 -16.22
N ALA A 326 -2.08 2.92 -15.82
CA ALA A 326 -3.39 3.08 -15.18
C ALA A 326 -3.30 3.58 -13.72
N LEU A 327 -2.29 3.19 -12.94
CA LEU A 327 -2.09 3.71 -11.58
C LEU A 327 -1.63 5.17 -11.60
N ASN A 328 -0.75 5.53 -12.54
CA ASN A 328 -0.16 6.88 -12.66
C ASN A 328 -1.09 7.91 -13.33
N ALA A 329 -2.03 7.48 -14.18
CA ALA A 329 -3.00 8.39 -14.79
C ALA A 329 -3.97 9.02 -13.78
N GLY A 330 -4.15 8.40 -12.60
CA GLY A 330 -5.19 8.78 -11.65
C GLY A 330 -6.60 8.71 -12.29
N PRO A 331 -7.62 9.32 -11.65
CA PRO A 331 -8.97 9.38 -12.20
C PRO A 331 -9.10 10.49 -13.25
N THR A 332 -8.30 10.45 -14.33
CA THR A 332 -8.66 11.17 -15.56
C THR A 332 -10.01 10.67 -16.06
N SER A 333 -10.77 11.53 -16.75
CA SER A 333 -12.20 11.31 -17.02
C SER A 333 -12.51 10.29 -18.14
N GLY A 334 -11.66 9.28 -18.31
CA GLY A 334 -11.81 8.18 -19.26
C GLY A 334 -12.13 6.85 -18.58
N ASP A 335 -11.28 6.41 -17.66
CA ASP A 335 -11.09 4.99 -17.36
C ASP A 335 -12.27 4.29 -16.67
N TRP A 336 -12.49 3.04 -17.10
CA TRP A 336 -13.69 2.27 -16.84
C TRP A 336 -13.38 1.16 -15.82
N PRO A 337 -14.07 1.08 -14.67
CA PRO A 337 -13.60 0.29 -13.53
C PRO A 337 -13.78 -1.23 -13.68
N PHE A 338 -14.43 -1.69 -14.75
CA PHE A 338 -14.82 -3.08 -14.97
C PHE A 338 -14.66 -3.50 -16.43
N PHE A 339 -13.63 -4.27 -16.76
CA PHE A 339 -13.37 -4.78 -18.10
C PHE A 339 -13.85 -6.24 -18.22
N PRO A 340 -14.97 -6.52 -18.90
CA PRO A 340 -15.33 -7.87 -19.30
C PRO A 340 -14.49 -8.32 -20.50
N GLY A 341 -14.09 -9.59 -20.49
CA GLY A 341 -13.37 -10.25 -21.58
C GLY A 341 -13.45 -11.77 -21.47
N GLU A 342 -12.56 -12.46 -22.16
CA GLU A 342 -12.45 -13.91 -22.16
C GLU A 342 -10.98 -14.32 -22.19
N SER A 343 -10.62 -15.42 -21.51
CA SER A 343 -9.32 -16.06 -21.63
C SER A 343 -9.51 -17.58 -21.58
N SER A 344 -8.83 -18.33 -22.45
CA SER A 344 -8.92 -19.80 -22.54
C SER A 344 -10.36 -20.33 -22.67
N GLY A 345 -11.27 -19.56 -23.30
CA GLY A 345 -12.70 -19.90 -23.43
C GLY A 345 -13.55 -19.64 -22.17
N LEU A 346 -12.96 -19.03 -21.13
CA LEU A 346 -13.63 -18.71 -19.87
C LEU A 346 -13.85 -17.19 -19.71
N PRO A 347 -15.02 -16.74 -19.23
CA PRO A 347 -15.27 -15.33 -18.93
C PRO A 347 -14.26 -14.80 -17.91
N LEU A 348 -13.64 -13.67 -18.25
CA LEU A 348 -12.69 -12.94 -17.43
C LEU A 348 -13.26 -11.55 -17.12
N LEU A 349 -13.42 -11.24 -15.83
CA LEU A 349 -13.97 -9.97 -15.36
C LEU A 349 -12.91 -9.24 -14.55
N ARG A 350 -12.27 -8.23 -15.12
CA ARG A 350 -11.29 -7.39 -14.41
C ARG A 350 -12.00 -6.23 -13.73
N VAL A 351 -11.92 -6.09 -12.41
CA VAL A 351 -12.55 -4.98 -11.66
C VAL A 351 -11.49 -4.25 -10.85
N ARG A 352 -11.08 -3.07 -11.33
CA ARG A 352 -9.97 -2.28 -10.77
C ARG A 352 -10.39 -1.29 -9.69
N SER A 353 -11.69 -1.07 -9.47
CA SER A 353 -12.19 -0.23 -8.37
C SER A 353 -13.63 -0.55 -7.99
N PHE A 354 -13.99 -0.40 -6.71
CA PHE A 354 -15.38 -0.37 -6.23
C PHE A 354 -15.84 1.04 -5.82
N ASP A 355 -15.14 2.10 -6.26
CA ASP A 355 -15.44 3.48 -5.88
C ASP A 355 -16.83 3.94 -6.37
N SER A 356 -17.63 4.45 -5.43
CA SER A 356 -18.96 5.01 -5.65
C SER A 356 -19.01 6.11 -6.71
N ARG A 357 -17.89 6.82 -7.00
CA ARG A 357 -17.81 7.76 -8.14
C ARG A 357 -18.15 7.10 -9.49
N PHE A 358 -17.93 5.79 -9.62
CA PHE A 358 -18.27 5.02 -10.81
C PHE A 358 -19.61 4.27 -10.73
N HIS A 359 -20.50 4.57 -9.78
CA HIS A 359 -21.73 3.80 -9.50
C HIS A 359 -22.53 3.38 -10.76
N GLY A 360 -22.74 4.31 -11.71
CA GLY A 360 -23.43 3.99 -12.97
C GLY A 360 -22.70 3.00 -13.88
N ARG A 361 -21.35 3.01 -13.88
CA ARG A 361 -20.52 2.02 -14.60
C ARG A 361 -20.49 0.69 -13.86
N LEU A 362 -20.33 0.70 -12.54
CA LEU A 362 -20.33 -0.50 -11.68
C LEU A 362 -21.70 -1.21 -11.63
N GLY A 363 -22.80 -0.53 -11.95
CA GLY A 363 -24.08 -1.16 -12.24
C GLY A 363 -24.04 -2.15 -13.42
N THR A 364 -23.10 -2.01 -14.36
CA THR A 364 -22.89 -3.00 -15.44
C THR A 364 -22.14 -4.24 -14.96
N PHE A 365 -21.18 -4.09 -14.03
CA PHE A 365 -20.52 -5.20 -13.35
C PHE A 365 -21.55 -6.06 -12.61
N VAL A 366 -22.37 -5.46 -11.74
CA VAL A 366 -23.40 -6.17 -10.97
C VAL A 366 -24.38 -6.92 -11.88
N LYS A 367 -24.81 -6.32 -13.00
CA LYS A 367 -25.70 -6.96 -13.98
C LYS A 367 -25.03 -8.10 -14.77
N SER A 368 -23.72 -8.04 -15.00
CA SER A 368 -23.01 -9.08 -15.75
C SER A 368 -23.09 -10.47 -15.09
N ALA A 369 -23.27 -10.53 -13.76
CA ALA A 369 -23.51 -11.76 -13.02
C ALA A 369 -24.68 -12.60 -13.57
N GLU A 370 -25.72 -11.97 -14.15
CA GLU A 370 -26.93 -12.66 -14.61
C GLU A 370 -26.66 -13.59 -15.81
N SER A 371 -25.83 -13.15 -16.77
CA SER A 371 -25.45 -13.96 -17.94
C SER A 371 -24.38 -15.01 -17.61
N LEU A 372 -23.72 -14.89 -16.46
CA LEU A 372 -22.69 -15.83 -15.99
C LEU A 372 -23.27 -17.03 -15.23
N ARG A 373 -24.53 -16.98 -14.77
CA ARG A 373 -25.19 -18.04 -13.97
C ARG A 373 -25.10 -19.46 -14.54
N GLN A 374 -24.94 -19.60 -15.86
CA GLN A 374 -24.88 -20.88 -16.58
C GLN A 374 -23.46 -21.25 -17.07
N LYS A 375 -22.42 -20.52 -16.65
CA LYS A 375 -21.03 -20.79 -17.03
C LYS A 375 -20.41 -21.85 -16.10
N SER A 376 -19.62 -22.76 -16.67
CA SER A 376 -18.90 -23.81 -15.94
C SER A 376 -17.76 -23.28 -15.07
N ALA A 377 -17.13 -22.19 -15.48
CA ALA A 377 -16.14 -21.46 -14.70
C ALA A 377 -16.15 -19.96 -15.05
N ILE A 378 -15.68 -19.13 -14.11
CA ILE A 378 -15.53 -17.68 -14.22
C ILE A 378 -14.18 -17.30 -13.59
N VAL A 379 -13.48 -16.32 -14.16
CA VAL A 379 -12.35 -15.65 -13.53
C VAL A 379 -12.75 -14.22 -13.18
N LEU A 380 -12.70 -13.87 -11.89
CA LEU A 380 -12.93 -12.53 -11.36
C LEU A 380 -11.59 -11.96 -10.90
N ASP A 381 -10.99 -11.12 -11.74
CA ASP A 381 -9.72 -10.46 -11.49
C ASP A 381 -9.97 -9.17 -10.70
N LEU A 382 -9.56 -9.16 -9.43
CA LEU A 382 -9.63 -8.02 -8.53
C LEU A 382 -8.27 -7.34 -8.33
N CYS A 383 -7.21 -7.77 -9.02
CA CYS A 383 -5.85 -7.26 -8.80
C CYS A 383 -5.84 -5.72 -8.86
N ASP A 384 -5.10 -5.10 -7.94
CA ASP A 384 -4.91 -3.66 -7.86
C ASP A 384 -6.18 -2.84 -7.49
N ASN A 385 -7.26 -3.50 -7.05
CA ASN A 385 -8.48 -2.86 -6.56
C ASN A 385 -8.39 -2.51 -5.06
N SER A 386 -8.15 -1.23 -4.76
CA SER A 386 -8.07 -0.72 -3.38
C SER A 386 -9.41 -0.57 -2.64
N GLY A 387 -10.53 -1.00 -3.24
CA GLY A 387 -11.85 -1.00 -2.61
C GLY A 387 -12.76 0.16 -3.05
N GLY A 388 -13.55 0.69 -2.12
CA GLY A 388 -14.62 1.67 -2.38
C GLY A 388 -15.91 1.36 -1.61
N SER A 389 -16.89 0.72 -2.25
CA SER A 389 -18.14 0.26 -1.62
C SER A 389 -18.37 -1.24 -1.78
N SER A 390 -18.39 -1.96 -0.66
CA SER A 390 -18.72 -3.40 -0.57
C SER A 390 -20.08 -3.78 -1.14
N SER A 391 -20.97 -2.83 -1.44
CA SER A 391 -22.26 -3.10 -2.08
C SER A 391 -22.11 -3.74 -3.45
N PHE A 392 -21.16 -3.27 -4.28
CA PHE A 392 -21.04 -3.75 -5.66
C PHE A 392 -20.60 -5.22 -5.74
N SER A 393 -19.66 -5.63 -4.88
CA SER A 393 -19.24 -7.03 -4.79
C SER A 393 -20.30 -7.92 -4.15
N ARG A 394 -20.96 -7.47 -3.07
CA ARG A 394 -22.10 -8.16 -2.46
C ARG A 394 -23.21 -8.42 -3.49
N ASP A 395 -23.63 -7.38 -4.22
CA ASP A 395 -24.79 -7.44 -5.11
C ASP A 395 -24.46 -8.23 -6.39
N PHE A 396 -23.20 -8.22 -6.85
CA PHE A 396 -22.71 -9.15 -7.87
C PHE A 396 -22.84 -10.61 -7.42
N PHE A 397 -22.37 -10.97 -6.21
CA PHE A 397 -22.45 -12.35 -5.73
C PHE A 397 -23.89 -12.79 -5.39
N ILE A 398 -24.75 -11.89 -4.89
CA ILE A 398 -26.20 -12.15 -4.77
C ILE A 398 -26.79 -12.44 -6.16
N SER A 399 -26.46 -11.63 -7.17
CA SER A 399 -26.96 -11.84 -8.52
C SER A 399 -26.42 -13.13 -9.17
N LEU A 400 -25.17 -13.51 -8.91
CA LEU A 400 -24.57 -14.73 -9.47
C LEU A 400 -25.12 -16.01 -8.79
N ASN A 401 -25.14 -16.04 -7.46
CA ASN A 401 -25.30 -17.25 -6.64
C ASN A 401 -26.61 -17.28 -5.82
N GLY A 402 -27.47 -16.27 -5.98
CA GLY A 402 -28.71 -16.09 -5.21
C GLY A 402 -28.49 -15.56 -3.79
N ARG A 403 -27.24 -15.56 -3.29
CA ARG A 403 -26.85 -15.05 -1.96
C ARG A 403 -25.37 -14.68 -1.91
N ALA A 404 -25.05 -13.69 -1.08
CA ALA A 404 -23.70 -13.37 -0.65
C ALA A 404 -23.73 -13.04 0.85
N HIS A 405 -22.78 -13.58 1.61
CA HIS A 405 -22.65 -13.38 3.05
C HIS A 405 -21.27 -12.81 3.39
N TRP A 406 -21.21 -11.89 4.35
CA TRP A 406 -19.93 -11.35 4.83
C TRP A 406 -19.51 -12.19 6.05
N GLN A 407 -18.49 -13.04 5.91
CA GLN A 407 -18.01 -13.93 6.98
C GLN A 407 -17.10 -13.17 7.97
N MET A 408 -17.57 -12.05 8.50
CA MET A 408 -16.83 -11.15 9.38
C MET A 408 -17.76 -10.56 10.45
N ALA A 409 -17.33 -10.58 11.71
CA ALA A 409 -18.04 -9.91 12.81
C ALA A 409 -17.68 -8.41 12.80
N GLY A 410 -18.68 -7.52 12.87
CA GLY A 410 -18.46 -6.07 12.78
C GLY A 410 -19.01 -5.29 13.97
N ALA A 411 -18.33 -4.22 14.36
CA ALA A 411 -18.77 -3.26 15.37
C ALA A 411 -18.40 -1.82 14.99
N GLU A 412 -19.30 -0.86 15.22
CA GLU A 412 -19.09 0.56 14.98
C GLU A 412 -18.98 1.33 16.30
N LEU A 413 -17.96 2.19 16.42
CA LEU A 413 -17.72 3.01 17.59
C LEU A 413 -18.56 4.28 17.52
N VAL A 414 -19.56 4.38 18.39
CA VAL A 414 -20.50 5.50 18.49
C VAL A 414 -20.11 6.36 19.69
N SER A 415 -19.68 7.58 19.44
CA SER A 415 -19.16 8.49 20.47
C SER A 415 -19.42 9.95 20.13
N PRO A 416 -19.19 10.90 21.06
CA PRO A 416 -19.18 12.33 20.76
C PRO A 416 -18.30 12.68 19.55
N ALA A 417 -17.12 12.07 19.40
CA ALA A 417 -16.24 12.35 18.28
C ALA A 417 -16.75 11.77 16.96
N THR A 418 -17.17 10.50 16.91
CA THR A 418 -17.62 9.87 15.65
C THR A 418 -18.96 10.43 15.18
N VAL A 419 -19.87 10.77 16.11
CA VAL A 419 -21.16 11.39 15.79
C VAL A 419 -21.01 12.86 15.35
N GLN A 420 -20.16 13.67 16.01
CA GLN A 420 -19.79 14.99 15.45
C GLN A 420 -19.12 14.85 14.08
N SER A 421 -18.29 13.82 13.89
CA SER A 421 -17.63 13.54 12.62
C SER A 421 -18.59 13.14 11.49
N TRP A 422 -19.84 12.79 11.80
CA TRP A 422 -20.89 12.58 10.81
C TRP A 422 -21.84 13.78 10.68
N SER A 423 -22.23 14.45 11.77
CA SER A 423 -23.19 15.56 11.76
C SER A 423 -22.65 16.85 11.13
N LEU A 424 -21.33 17.09 11.20
CA LEU A 424 -20.66 18.26 10.63
C LEU A 424 -20.42 18.16 9.11
N LEU A 425 -20.84 17.07 8.48
CA LEU A 425 -20.56 16.75 7.07
C LEU A 425 -21.57 17.46 6.15
N ARG A 426 -21.21 18.68 5.72
CA ARG A 426 -22.07 19.59 4.95
C ARG A 426 -21.75 19.55 3.46
N ASP A 427 -22.49 18.73 2.71
CA ASP A 427 -22.55 18.80 1.24
C ASP A 427 -23.98 18.53 0.75
N ASN A 428 -24.38 19.23 -0.30
CA ASN A 428 -25.70 19.13 -0.92
C ASN A 428 -25.75 18.02 -1.98
N ALA A 429 -24.61 17.61 -2.55
CA ALA A 429 -24.47 16.55 -3.54
C ALA A 429 -24.39 15.13 -2.95
N LEU A 430 -24.33 15.00 -1.62
CA LEU A 430 -24.18 13.71 -0.93
C LEU A 430 -25.14 12.62 -1.43
N PRO A 431 -24.63 11.42 -1.78
CA PRO A 431 -25.45 10.28 -2.14
C PRO A 431 -26.49 9.95 -1.05
N PRO A 432 -27.69 9.45 -1.39
CA PRO A 432 -28.77 9.22 -0.42
C PRO A 432 -28.36 8.37 0.79
N ILE A 433 -27.52 7.34 0.60
CA ILE A 433 -27.01 6.50 1.68
C ILE A 433 -26.12 7.27 2.66
N ILE A 434 -25.27 8.17 2.17
CA ILE A 434 -24.41 9.03 3.01
C ILE A 434 -25.27 10.05 3.77
N ARG A 435 -26.29 10.61 3.11
CA ARG A 435 -27.25 11.55 3.72
C ARG A 435 -28.02 10.93 4.89
N SER A 436 -28.35 9.64 4.81
CA SER A 436 -28.96 8.90 5.93
C SER A 436 -28.04 8.79 7.14
N PHE A 437 -26.74 8.53 6.96
CA PHE A 437 -25.76 8.52 8.07
C PHE A 437 -25.59 9.91 8.71
N VAL A 438 -25.53 10.97 7.90
CA VAL A 438 -25.50 12.36 8.41
C VAL A 438 -26.75 12.68 9.23
N ASN A 439 -27.94 12.35 8.72
CA ASN A 439 -29.21 12.59 9.44
C ASN A 439 -29.28 11.82 10.77
N LEU A 440 -28.82 10.55 10.79
CA LEU A 440 -28.75 9.74 12.01
C LEU A 440 -27.76 10.31 13.04
N ALA A 441 -26.67 10.90 12.58
CA ALA A 441 -25.70 11.56 13.47
C ALA A 441 -26.22 12.89 14.01
N VAL A 442 -26.91 13.69 13.18
CA VAL A 442 -27.58 14.93 13.61
C VAL A 442 -28.64 14.63 14.69
N SER A 443 -29.38 13.52 14.60
CA SER A 443 -30.36 13.14 15.64
C SER A 443 -29.72 12.49 16.88
N ARG A 444 -28.57 11.82 16.77
CA ARG A 444 -27.80 11.27 17.91
C ARG A 444 -26.99 12.33 18.68
N LEU A 445 -26.68 13.49 18.07
CA LEU A 445 -25.80 14.49 18.68
C LEU A 445 -26.36 15.15 19.97
N PRO A 446 -27.65 15.55 20.07
CA PRO A 446 -28.18 16.21 21.25
C PRO A 446 -28.10 15.34 22.51
N SER A 447 -28.40 14.05 22.40
CA SER A 447 -28.32 13.12 23.54
C SER A 447 -26.88 12.89 24.00
N LEU A 448 -25.90 12.87 23.08
CA LEU A 448 -24.49 12.77 23.45
C LEU A 448 -23.96 14.05 24.15
N ARG A 449 -24.52 15.23 23.86
CA ARG A 449 -24.20 16.46 24.60
C ARG A 449 -24.72 16.44 26.04
N SER A 450 -25.86 15.79 26.30
CA SER A 450 -26.40 15.65 27.67
C SER A 450 -25.82 14.45 28.44
N GLU A 451 -25.53 13.35 27.74
CA GLU A 451 -25.02 12.10 28.31
C GLU A 451 -23.95 11.53 27.35
N SER A 452 -22.70 11.94 27.57
CA SER A 452 -21.58 11.53 26.73
C SER A 452 -21.12 10.11 27.03
N VAL A 453 -21.29 9.23 26.05
CA VAL A 453 -20.84 7.84 26.11
C VAL A 453 -20.08 7.44 24.86
N VAL A 454 -19.04 6.63 25.03
CA VAL A 454 -18.47 5.79 23.97
C VAL A 454 -19.18 4.44 24.04
N LYS A 455 -19.82 4.04 22.94
CA LYS A 455 -20.60 2.80 22.83
C LYS A 455 -20.22 2.03 21.56
N TRP A 456 -20.24 0.70 21.62
CA TRP A 456 -20.18 -0.16 20.44
C TRP A 456 -21.58 -0.51 19.94
N ASP A 457 -21.92 -0.12 18.69
CA ASP A 457 -23.05 -0.65 17.93
C ASP A 457 -22.58 -1.92 17.19
N ILE A 458 -22.94 -3.10 17.68
CA ILE A 458 -22.49 -4.40 17.15
C ILE A 458 -23.42 -4.90 16.04
N SER A 459 -22.84 -5.38 14.94
CA SER A 459 -23.55 -6.02 13.83
C SER A 459 -23.82 -7.50 14.13
N PRO A 460 -24.99 -8.05 13.75
CA PRO A 460 -25.23 -9.49 13.81
C PRO A 460 -24.17 -10.27 13.03
N PHE A 461 -23.66 -11.35 13.63
CA PHE A 461 -22.67 -12.24 13.01
C PHE A 461 -23.17 -13.67 13.01
N GLU A 462 -23.09 -14.32 11.84
CA GLU A 462 -23.40 -15.72 11.64
C GLU A 462 -22.34 -16.32 10.71
N LYS A 463 -21.89 -17.55 10.95
CA LYS A 463 -20.96 -18.27 10.06
C LYS A 463 -21.74 -19.12 9.06
N VAL A 464 -22.27 -18.47 8.03
CA VAL A 464 -23.03 -19.13 6.95
C VAL A 464 -22.06 -19.94 6.04
N PRO A 465 -22.26 -21.26 5.86
CA PRO A 465 -21.41 -22.10 5.01
C PRO A 465 -21.60 -21.80 3.51
N PRO A 466 -20.64 -22.19 2.63
CA PRO A 466 -20.74 -22.03 1.16
C PRO A 466 -21.94 -22.77 0.54
N GLY A 467 -22.28 -22.43 -0.71
CA GLY A 467 -23.44 -22.99 -1.44
C GLY A 467 -24.35 -21.93 -2.06
N GLY A 468 -25.36 -22.35 -2.81
CA GLY A 468 -26.28 -21.45 -3.50
C GLY A 468 -26.65 -21.97 -4.88
N THR A 469 -27.10 -21.07 -5.76
CA THR A 469 -27.61 -21.43 -7.10
C THR A 469 -26.51 -21.57 -8.15
N PHE A 470 -25.34 -20.95 -7.98
CA PHE A 470 -24.26 -21.06 -8.96
C PHE A 470 -23.47 -22.35 -8.74
N LYS A 471 -23.35 -23.17 -9.81
CA LYS A 471 -22.68 -24.48 -9.76
C LYS A 471 -21.35 -24.56 -10.52
N GLY A 472 -20.99 -23.52 -11.28
CA GLY A 472 -19.65 -23.40 -11.86
C GLY A 472 -18.58 -23.05 -10.82
N LYS A 473 -17.32 -23.02 -11.25
CA LYS A 473 -16.18 -22.55 -10.46
C LYS A 473 -16.02 -21.03 -10.54
N VAL A 474 -15.47 -20.40 -9.50
CA VAL A 474 -15.03 -18.99 -9.54
C VAL A 474 -13.59 -18.90 -9.06
N ALA A 475 -12.64 -18.57 -9.94
CA ALA A 475 -11.33 -18.09 -9.49
C ALA A 475 -11.43 -16.60 -9.20
N VAL A 476 -11.20 -16.20 -7.95
CA VAL A 476 -11.01 -14.79 -7.58
C VAL A 476 -9.51 -14.53 -7.56
N VAL A 477 -9.05 -13.63 -8.43
CA VAL A 477 -7.62 -13.34 -8.61
C VAL A 477 -7.26 -12.07 -7.84
N VAL A 478 -6.20 -12.13 -7.05
CA VAL A 478 -5.82 -11.07 -6.09
C VAL A 478 -4.31 -10.85 -6.04
N ASN A 479 -3.91 -9.68 -5.53
CA ASN A 479 -2.53 -9.31 -5.24
C ASN A 479 -2.43 -8.36 -4.03
N ARG A 480 -1.22 -7.96 -3.64
CA ARG A 480 -0.99 -7.12 -2.44
C ARG A 480 -1.64 -5.73 -2.45
N ARG A 481 -2.21 -5.28 -3.58
CA ARG A 481 -2.94 -4.01 -3.71
C ARG A 481 -4.47 -4.17 -3.65
N VAL A 482 -4.96 -5.39 -3.43
CA VAL A 482 -6.37 -5.67 -3.12
C VAL A 482 -6.65 -5.34 -1.66
N GLY A 483 -7.49 -4.33 -1.39
CA GLY A 483 -7.73 -3.82 -0.04
C GLY A 483 -9.18 -3.47 0.27
N SER A 484 -9.52 -3.34 1.56
CA SER A 484 -10.77 -2.73 2.04
C SER A 484 -12.02 -3.41 1.43
N SER A 485 -12.87 -2.68 0.70
CA SER A 485 -14.08 -3.26 0.08
C SER A 485 -13.78 -4.34 -0.99
N ALA A 486 -12.56 -4.44 -1.51
CA ALA A 486 -12.15 -5.55 -2.38
C ALA A 486 -11.80 -6.81 -1.57
N GLU A 487 -11.29 -6.68 -0.35
CA GLU A 487 -11.17 -7.80 0.60
C GLU A 487 -12.57 -8.24 1.09
N ALA A 488 -13.52 -7.32 1.23
CA ALA A 488 -14.92 -7.71 1.41
C ALA A 488 -15.46 -8.54 0.22
N ALA A 489 -15.04 -8.27 -1.01
CA ALA A 489 -15.39 -9.08 -2.19
C ALA A 489 -14.86 -10.52 -2.10
N VAL A 490 -13.64 -10.72 -1.57
CA VAL A 490 -13.08 -12.03 -1.27
C VAL A 490 -13.94 -12.78 -0.23
N SER A 491 -14.39 -12.09 0.83
CA SER A 491 -15.29 -12.70 1.82
C SER A 491 -16.64 -13.10 1.21
N PHE A 492 -17.25 -12.24 0.38
CA PHE A 492 -18.49 -12.58 -0.33
C PHE A 492 -18.32 -13.77 -1.28
N ALA A 493 -17.16 -13.89 -1.95
CA ALA A 493 -16.89 -15.00 -2.86
C ALA A 493 -16.97 -16.38 -2.18
N ARG A 494 -16.58 -16.49 -0.90
CA ARG A 494 -16.71 -17.72 -0.08
C ARG A 494 -18.16 -18.17 0.14
N SER A 495 -19.15 -17.38 -0.29
CA SER A 495 -20.54 -17.83 -0.36
C SER A 495 -20.75 -18.86 -1.47
N VAL A 496 -19.96 -18.82 -2.54
CA VAL A 496 -20.05 -19.74 -3.69
C VAL A 496 -19.36 -21.05 -3.35
N GLU A 497 -20.03 -22.17 -3.65
CA GLU A 497 -19.59 -23.53 -3.30
C GLU A 497 -18.22 -23.92 -3.88
N ASN A 498 -17.93 -23.45 -5.09
CA ASN A 498 -16.71 -23.73 -5.85
C ASN A 498 -15.87 -22.47 -6.12
N ALA A 499 -15.83 -21.52 -5.18
CA ALA A 499 -14.89 -20.42 -5.23
C ALA A 499 -13.49 -20.86 -4.78
N VAL A 500 -12.45 -20.32 -5.43
CA VAL A 500 -11.04 -20.43 -5.05
C VAL A 500 -10.37 -19.06 -5.18
N LEU A 501 -9.54 -18.70 -4.22
CA LEU A 501 -8.75 -17.47 -4.21
C LEU A 501 -7.35 -17.75 -4.75
N VAL A 502 -6.88 -16.97 -5.72
CA VAL A 502 -5.60 -17.23 -6.41
C VAL A 502 -4.78 -15.97 -6.65
N GLY A 503 -3.45 -16.09 -6.73
CA GLY A 503 -2.54 -14.96 -7.00
C GLY A 503 -1.54 -14.70 -5.86
N GLU A 504 -1.59 -13.51 -5.27
CA GLU A 504 -0.82 -13.09 -4.09
C GLU A 504 -1.76 -12.71 -2.93
N ASN A 505 -1.28 -12.73 -1.70
CA ASN A 505 -2.09 -12.31 -0.54
C ASN A 505 -2.59 -10.86 -0.65
N THR A 506 -3.77 -10.60 -0.12
CA THR A 506 -4.37 -9.26 -0.14
C THR A 506 -3.68 -8.32 0.85
N TRP A 507 -3.94 -7.01 0.76
CA TRP A 507 -3.21 -5.97 1.50
C TRP A 507 -3.39 -6.06 3.03
N GLY A 508 -4.48 -6.64 3.52
CA GLY A 508 -4.83 -6.62 4.94
C GLY A 508 -5.15 -5.20 5.40
N MET A 509 -6.08 -4.55 4.70
CA MET A 509 -6.60 -3.21 4.98
C MET A 509 -8.11 -3.32 5.23
N GLY A 510 -8.50 -4.09 6.25
CA GLY A 510 -9.90 -4.51 6.42
C GLY A 510 -10.33 -4.89 7.82
N THR A 511 -9.43 -4.90 8.80
CA THR A 511 -9.73 -5.07 10.23
C THR A 511 -10.30 -3.79 10.83
N PHE A 512 -9.77 -2.65 10.39
CA PHE A 512 -10.28 -1.32 10.76
C PHE A 512 -10.93 -0.67 9.54
N GLY A 513 -11.92 0.18 9.74
CA GLY A 513 -12.63 0.82 8.63
C GLY A 513 -13.35 2.11 9.00
N GLU A 514 -13.96 2.74 7.99
CA GLU A 514 -14.55 4.08 8.08
C GLU A 514 -13.56 5.15 8.60
N PRO A 515 -12.37 5.33 7.97
CA PRO A 515 -11.41 6.35 8.40
C PRO A 515 -11.95 7.77 8.21
N ARG A 516 -11.93 8.56 9.28
CA ARG A 516 -12.40 9.96 9.31
C ARG A 516 -11.23 10.91 9.56
N PRO A 517 -11.13 12.06 8.85
CA PRO A 517 -10.15 13.10 9.17
C PRO A 517 -10.56 13.88 10.43
N TYR A 518 -9.57 14.13 11.28
CA TYR A 518 -9.63 15.04 12.44
C TYR A 518 -8.36 15.91 12.47
N ARG A 519 -8.52 17.23 12.26
CA ARG A 519 -7.46 18.24 12.28
C ARG A 519 -7.26 18.76 13.71
N LEU A 520 -6.03 18.72 14.22
CA LEU A 520 -5.66 19.27 15.52
C LEU A 520 -5.65 20.81 15.49
N PRO A 521 -6.10 21.50 16.56
CA PRO A 521 -6.42 22.94 16.51
C PRO A 521 -5.28 23.87 16.13
N ASN A 522 -4.07 23.65 16.64
CA ASN A 522 -2.99 24.63 16.57
C ASN A 522 -1.89 24.26 15.57
N THR A 523 -1.57 22.98 15.43
CA THR A 523 -0.59 22.48 14.45
C THR A 523 -1.17 22.36 13.04
N GLY A 524 -2.47 22.08 12.93
CA GLY A 524 -3.12 21.70 11.68
C GLY A 524 -2.81 20.27 11.21
N ILE A 525 -2.14 19.43 12.01
CA ILE A 525 -1.98 17.99 11.71
C ILE A 525 -3.36 17.35 11.56
N VAL A 526 -3.56 16.53 10.53
CA VAL A 526 -4.79 15.75 10.31
C VAL A 526 -4.54 14.28 10.61
N VAL A 527 -5.19 13.76 11.65
CA VAL A 527 -5.24 12.32 11.95
C VAL A 527 -6.39 11.69 11.16
N MET A 528 -6.12 10.65 10.39
CA MET A 528 -7.14 9.80 9.78
C MET A 528 -7.40 8.62 10.71
N ILE A 529 -8.57 8.56 11.35
CA ILE A 529 -8.85 7.57 12.40
C ILE A 529 -10.04 6.69 11.97
N PRO A 530 -9.90 5.35 11.88
CA PRO A 530 -11.00 4.43 11.61
C PRO A 530 -11.89 4.20 12.82
N SER A 531 -13.21 4.25 12.61
CA SER A 531 -14.24 4.12 13.64
C SER A 531 -15.04 2.80 13.60
N LYS A 532 -14.69 1.86 12.72
CA LYS A 532 -15.29 0.51 12.67
C LYS A 532 -14.22 -0.56 12.87
N LEU A 533 -14.57 -1.59 13.66
CA LEU A 533 -13.78 -2.79 13.87
C LEU A 533 -14.47 -3.97 13.18
N PHE A 534 -13.71 -4.75 12.45
CA PHE A 534 -14.14 -5.92 11.69
C PHE A 534 -13.19 -7.09 11.99
N VAL A 535 -13.72 -8.27 12.32
CA VAL A 535 -12.90 -9.46 12.64
C VAL A 535 -13.43 -10.69 11.90
N ALA A 536 -12.62 -11.22 11.00
CA ALA A 536 -12.79 -12.53 10.37
C ALA A 536 -11.68 -13.48 10.83
N SER A 537 -11.89 -14.79 10.72
CA SER A 537 -10.92 -15.80 11.16
C SER A 537 -9.68 -15.95 10.27
N ASP A 538 -9.76 -15.43 9.04
CA ASP A 538 -8.79 -15.64 7.96
C ASP A 538 -8.23 -14.33 7.37
N LEU A 539 -8.79 -13.18 7.74
CA LEU A 539 -8.24 -11.84 7.46
C LEU A 539 -7.30 -11.41 8.60
N VAL A 540 -6.13 -10.86 8.26
CA VAL A 540 -5.20 -10.25 9.23
C VAL A 540 -4.69 -8.92 8.68
N GLU A 541 -4.77 -7.85 9.47
CA GLU A 541 -4.22 -6.55 9.10
C GLU A 541 -2.73 -6.66 8.77
N GLY A 542 -2.29 -6.04 7.66
CA GLY A 542 -0.91 -6.13 7.19
C GLY A 542 -0.52 -7.46 6.53
N ARG A 543 -1.47 -8.38 6.30
CA ARG A 543 -1.22 -9.66 5.59
C ARG A 543 -2.34 -10.09 4.65
N GLY A 544 -3.57 -9.63 4.92
CA GLY A 544 -4.76 -9.95 4.15
C GLY A 544 -5.21 -11.40 4.29
N TYR A 545 -5.97 -11.83 3.28
CA TYR A 545 -6.25 -13.23 3.01
C TYR A 545 -5.09 -13.85 2.23
N MET A 546 -4.71 -15.06 2.61
CA MET A 546 -3.85 -15.91 1.78
C MET A 546 -4.69 -16.49 0.62
N PRO A 547 -4.17 -16.56 -0.61
CA PRO A 547 -4.81 -17.35 -1.66
C PRO A 547 -4.76 -18.86 -1.32
N ASP A 548 -5.73 -19.60 -1.84
CA ASP A 548 -5.73 -21.07 -1.83
C ASP A 548 -4.61 -21.62 -2.74
N TYR A 549 -4.32 -20.91 -3.84
CA TYR A 549 -3.23 -21.20 -4.76
C TYR A 549 -2.50 -19.94 -5.24
N TRP A 550 -1.20 -19.87 -4.98
CA TRP A 550 -0.35 -18.75 -5.35
C TRP A 550 0.01 -18.78 -6.84
N ILE A 551 0.08 -17.61 -7.48
CA ILE A 551 0.46 -17.49 -8.91
C ILE A 551 1.50 -16.39 -9.07
N ASP A 552 2.75 -16.79 -9.31
CA ASP A 552 3.84 -15.86 -9.65
C ASP A 552 3.83 -15.58 -11.17
N SER A 553 2.96 -14.67 -11.59
CA SER A 553 2.79 -14.27 -13.00
C SER A 553 2.40 -12.79 -13.11
N PRO A 554 2.94 -12.03 -14.09
CA PRO A 554 2.49 -10.67 -14.39
C PRO A 554 1.08 -10.60 -15.04
N ASP A 555 0.49 -11.73 -15.41
CA ASP A 555 -0.96 -11.86 -15.59
C ASP A 555 -1.47 -13.11 -14.86
N PRO A 556 -1.78 -13.00 -13.55
CA PRO A 556 -2.24 -14.15 -12.77
C PRO A 556 -3.66 -14.58 -13.17
N ALA A 557 -4.42 -13.71 -13.84
CA ALA A 557 -5.79 -14.00 -14.26
C ALA A 557 -5.85 -14.83 -15.56
N VAL A 558 -4.94 -14.58 -16.50
CA VAL A 558 -4.76 -15.45 -17.68
C VAL A 558 -4.23 -16.82 -17.27
N GLU A 559 -3.33 -16.90 -16.29
CA GLU A 559 -2.82 -18.19 -15.81
C GLU A 559 -3.89 -18.98 -15.02
N ALA A 560 -4.70 -18.30 -14.19
CA ALA A 560 -5.89 -18.89 -13.56
C ALA A 560 -6.91 -19.41 -14.59
N ALA A 561 -7.14 -18.68 -15.68
CA ALA A 561 -8.01 -19.12 -16.78
C ALA A 561 -7.45 -20.36 -17.49
N ARG A 562 -6.14 -20.37 -17.77
CA ARG A 562 -5.44 -21.52 -18.38
C ARG A 562 -5.56 -22.78 -17.53
N TRP A 563 -5.40 -22.65 -16.21
CA TRP A 563 -5.58 -23.75 -15.24
C TRP A 563 -7.01 -24.28 -15.23
N LEU A 564 -8.01 -23.41 -15.05
CA LEU A 564 -9.42 -23.81 -14.97
C LEU A 564 -9.93 -24.45 -16.27
N ALA A 565 -9.40 -24.04 -17.43
CA ALA A 565 -9.75 -24.60 -18.73
C ALA A 565 -9.05 -25.94 -19.04
N ASN A 566 -7.85 -26.20 -18.50
CA ASN A 566 -7.01 -27.35 -18.86
C ASN A 566 -6.48 -28.14 -17.64
N PRO A 567 -7.32 -28.51 -16.64
CA PRO A 567 -6.83 -28.99 -15.34
C PRO A 567 -6.11 -30.35 -15.40
N GLU A 568 -6.25 -31.15 -16.47
CA GLU A 568 -5.51 -32.41 -16.64
C GLU A 568 -4.08 -32.23 -17.16
N THR A 569 -3.83 -31.15 -17.92
CA THR A 569 -2.57 -30.94 -18.68
C THR A 569 -1.83 -29.67 -18.28
N TYR A 570 -2.43 -28.83 -17.43
CA TYR A 570 -1.83 -27.59 -16.95
C TYR A 570 -0.51 -27.83 -16.19
N LEU A 571 0.48 -26.99 -16.49
CA LEU A 571 1.75 -26.89 -15.78
C LEU A 571 2.03 -25.41 -15.54
N PHE A 572 2.09 -24.99 -14.28
CA PHE A 572 2.55 -23.65 -13.93
C PHE A 572 4.04 -23.54 -14.28
N MET A 573 4.40 -22.60 -15.15
CA MET A 573 5.78 -22.30 -15.47
C MET A 573 6.22 -21.05 -14.71
N PRO A 574 7.16 -21.14 -13.74
CA PRO A 574 7.73 -19.93 -13.15
C PRO A 574 8.39 -19.12 -14.26
N SER A 575 8.12 -17.82 -14.31
CA SER A 575 8.80 -16.94 -15.27
C SER A 575 10.31 -16.99 -15.00
N PRO A 576 11.17 -16.99 -16.04
CA PRO A 576 12.60 -16.92 -15.83
C PRO A 576 12.95 -15.65 -15.04
N GLU A 577 14.03 -15.70 -14.25
CA GLU A 577 14.56 -14.55 -13.51
C GLU A 577 14.64 -13.34 -14.46
N PRO A 578 13.87 -12.26 -14.24
CA PRO A 578 13.83 -11.16 -15.18
C PRO A 578 15.20 -10.48 -15.22
N SER A 579 15.60 -10.02 -16.41
CA SER A 579 16.59 -8.94 -16.51
C SER A 579 16.07 -7.78 -15.67
N GLU A 580 16.66 -7.54 -14.50
CA GLU A 580 16.07 -6.69 -13.48
C GLU A 580 16.01 -5.26 -14.03
N LYS A 581 14.81 -4.66 -14.05
CA LYS A 581 14.60 -3.26 -14.38
C LYS A 581 14.06 -2.54 -13.16
N VAL A 582 14.96 -2.08 -12.28
CA VAL A 582 14.56 -1.23 -11.16
C VAL A 582 14.44 0.20 -11.69
N PHE A 583 13.22 0.68 -11.83
CA PHE A 583 12.96 2.11 -11.90
C PHE A 583 12.82 2.61 -10.47
N LEU A 584 13.61 3.63 -10.12
CA LEU A 584 13.39 4.43 -8.93
C LEU A 584 12.80 5.76 -9.40
N ASP A 585 11.48 5.91 -9.21
CA ASP A 585 10.91 7.24 -9.14
C ASP A 585 11.41 7.94 -7.87
N PHE A 586 11.40 9.27 -7.92
CA PHE A 586 11.72 10.12 -6.77
C PHE A 586 10.47 10.90 -6.33
N ASP A 587 9.28 10.43 -6.69
CA ASP A 587 7.98 11.04 -6.33
C ASP A 587 7.60 10.77 -4.87
N THR A 588 8.17 9.72 -4.25
CA THR A 588 7.81 9.29 -2.89
C THR A 588 8.99 9.25 -1.91
N ALA A 589 8.82 9.93 -0.77
CA ALA A 589 9.77 9.96 0.33
C ALA A 589 9.48 8.90 1.40
N GLY A 590 10.53 8.28 1.93
CA GLY A 590 10.54 7.45 3.13
C GLY A 590 10.58 8.27 4.42
N ALA A 591 10.66 7.55 5.54
CA ALA A 591 10.50 8.10 6.89
C ALA A 591 11.61 9.08 7.33
N GLY A 592 12.80 9.06 6.70
CA GLY A 592 13.89 10.01 6.95
C GLY A 592 14.03 11.13 5.91
N GLY A 593 13.17 11.16 4.89
CA GLY A 593 13.22 12.10 3.76
C GLY A 593 14.02 11.62 2.55
N GLU A 594 14.66 10.44 2.63
CA GLU A 594 15.20 9.70 1.49
C GLU A 594 14.10 9.24 0.50
N PRO A 595 14.42 8.95 -0.78
CA PRO A 595 13.49 8.29 -1.69
C PRO A 595 13.16 6.85 -1.25
N MET A 596 11.95 6.40 -1.53
CA MET A 596 11.52 5.05 -1.13
C MET A 596 12.44 3.94 -1.66
N GLY A 597 12.80 3.01 -0.76
CA GLY A 597 13.63 1.85 -1.10
C GLY A 597 15.12 2.16 -1.28
N VAL A 598 15.61 3.35 -0.93
CA VAL A 598 17.04 3.68 -0.93
C VAL A 598 17.55 3.80 0.50
N SER A 599 18.73 3.24 0.78
CA SER A 599 19.37 3.29 2.10
C SER A 599 20.09 4.62 2.32
N LEU A 600 20.18 5.05 3.59
CA LEU A 600 20.77 6.31 4.00
C LEU A 600 21.81 6.10 5.10
N GLU A 601 23.05 6.46 4.84
CA GLU A 601 24.18 6.32 5.77
C GLU A 601 25.04 7.60 5.86
N ILE A 602 25.99 7.65 6.81
CA ILE A 602 26.98 8.74 6.87
C ILE A 602 28.16 8.36 5.98
N GLY A 603 28.30 9.03 4.83
CA GLY A 603 29.37 8.77 3.87
C GLY A 603 30.72 9.31 4.32
N SER A 604 30.75 10.49 4.94
CA SER A 604 31.92 11.01 5.65
C SER A 604 31.56 12.13 6.62
N ALA A 605 32.49 12.45 7.54
CA ALA A 605 32.36 13.58 8.45
C ALA A 605 33.73 14.24 8.70
N LEU A 606 33.74 15.56 8.83
CA LEU A 606 34.91 16.36 9.24
C LEU A 606 34.92 16.63 10.76
N GLY A 607 33.82 16.31 11.44
CA GLY A 607 33.62 16.54 12.87
C GLY A 607 32.14 16.47 13.23
N GLN A 608 31.79 16.91 14.45
CA GLN A 608 30.39 17.16 14.82
C GLN A 608 29.97 18.54 14.29
N GLY A 609 28.76 18.65 13.73
CA GLY A 609 28.24 19.89 13.17
C GLY A 609 27.04 19.67 12.24
N ALA A 610 26.73 20.64 11.38
CA ALA A 610 25.57 20.57 10.50
C ALA A 610 25.67 19.40 9.50
N MET A 611 24.55 18.75 9.23
CA MET A 611 24.45 17.61 8.32
C MET A 611 24.01 18.07 6.92
N SER A 612 24.40 17.36 5.86
CA SER A 612 23.94 17.64 4.49
C SER A 612 22.43 17.47 4.39
N GLY A 613 21.77 18.34 3.61
CA GLY A 613 20.35 18.26 3.30
C GLY A 613 20.07 17.13 2.31
N ILE A 614 18.92 16.50 2.49
CA ILE A 614 18.28 15.58 1.54
C ILE A 614 16.81 15.94 1.52
N GLU A 615 16.24 16.12 0.33
CA GLU A 615 14.82 16.34 0.13
C GLU A 615 14.38 15.80 -1.23
N ILE A 616 13.09 15.46 -1.35
CA ILE A 616 12.43 15.36 -2.65
C ILE A 616 12.06 16.77 -3.09
N SER A 617 12.61 17.21 -4.22
CA SER A 617 12.45 18.57 -4.73
C SER A 617 11.50 18.59 -5.93
N THR A 618 10.58 19.55 -5.96
CA THR A 618 9.67 19.79 -7.09
C THR A 618 10.35 20.50 -8.28
N GLN A 619 11.68 20.55 -8.31
CA GLN A 619 12.46 20.96 -9.50
C GLN A 619 12.70 19.78 -10.46
N ALA A 620 11.82 18.78 -10.41
CA ALA A 620 11.88 17.60 -11.25
C ALA A 620 11.86 17.96 -12.74
N ARG A 621 12.47 17.09 -13.53
CA ARG A 621 12.43 17.13 -14.99
C ARG A 621 11.26 16.30 -15.50
N GLU A 622 11.02 15.15 -14.90
CA GLU A 622 9.99 14.17 -15.22
C GLU A 622 9.30 13.75 -13.89
N GLY A 623 8.01 13.43 -13.90
CA GLY A 623 7.26 13.17 -12.65
C GLY A 623 6.89 14.44 -11.86
N SER A 624 6.89 14.35 -10.53
CA SER A 624 6.55 15.43 -9.58
C SER A 624 7.64 15.73 -8.54
N GLY A 625 8.58 14.80 -8.34
CA GLY A 625 9.69 14.91 -7.40
C GLY A 625 10.99 14.34 -7.97
N CYS A 626 12.10 15.02 -7.68
CA CYS A 626 13.46 14.55 -7.95
C CYS A 626 14.27 14.48 -6.64
N LEU A 627 15.24 13.56 -6.56
CA LEU A 627 16.16 13.52 -5.43
C LEU A 627 17.03 14.78 -5.45
N LYS A 628 17.12 15.47 -4.32
CA LYS A 628 18.05 16.58 -4.12
C LYS A 628 18.93 16.35 -2.89
N LEU A 629 20.24 16.48 -3.07
CA LEU A 629 21.23 16.63 -2.00
C LEU A 629 21.69 18.10 -1.93
N SER A 630 21.93 18.62 -0.73
CA SER A 630 22.49 19.97 -0.55
C SER A 630 23.52 20.04 0.58
N ALA A 631 24.53 20.89 0.41
CA ALA A 631 25.53 21.17 1.44
C ALA A 631 26.09 22.60 1.28
N ASN A 632 26.73 23.11 2.34
CA ASN A 632 27.38 24.42 2.34
C ASN A 632 28.66 24.40 3.20
N SER A 633 29.33 25.55 3.31
CA SER A 633 30.60 25.70 4.04
C SER A 633 30.53 25.43 5.55
N SER A 634 29.33 25.32 6.14
CA SER A 634 29.11 24.92 7.53
C SER A 634 28.74 23.43 7.70
N THR A 635 28.48 22.71 6.61
CA THR A 635 28.17 21.27 6.65
C THR A 635 29.43 20.48 7.03
N MET A 636 29.35 19.72 8.12
CA MET A 636 30.42 18.89 8.69
C MET A 636 30.17 17.39 8.57
N VAL A 637 28.93 16.96 8.35
CA VAL A 637 28.53 15.54 8.22
C VAL A 637 27.80 15.34 6.89
N TYR A 638 28.30 14.47 6.03
CA TYR A 638 27.76 14.26 4.69
C TYR A 638 27.09 12.90 4.58
N ARG A 639 25.81 12.90 4.22
CA ARG A 639 25.03 11.68 4.01
C ARG A 639 25.29 11.08 2.63
N LEU A 640 25.41 9.75 2.61
CA LEU A 640 25.51 8.92 1.42
C LEU A 640 24.18 8.20 1.23
N LEU A 641 23.64 8.29 0.01
CA LEU A 641 22.42 7.61 -0.37
C LEU A 641 22.78 6.43 -1.28
N SER A 642 22.33 5.22 -0.94
CA SER A 642 22.75 3.98 -1.62
C SER A 642 21.61 2.98 -1.81
N ARG A 643 21.47 2.43 -3.03
CA ARG A 643 20.56 1.32 -3.36
C ARG A 643 21.40 0.06 -3.60
N HIS A 644 21.29 -0.91 -2.71
CA HIS A 644 21.85 -2.25 -2.93
C HIS A 644 21.18 -2.90 -4.16
N LEU A 645 21.97 -3.54 -5.03
CA LEU A 645 21.51 -4.26 -6.21
C LEU A 645 21.65 -5.79 -5.98
N PRO A 646 20.84 -6.65 -6.63
CA PRO A 646 20.91 -8.09 -6.40
C PRO A 646 22.28 -8.72 -6.68
N TRP A 647 22.64 -9.71 -5.86
CA TRP A 647 23.83 -10.52 -6.06
C TRP A 647 23.66 -11.47 -7.25
N GLY A 648 24.61 -11.47 -8.18
CA GLY A 648 24.64 -12.37 -9.34
C GLY A 648 24.52 -11.68 -10.71
N LEU A 649 24.37 -10.35 -10.70
CA LEU A 649 24.51 -9.51 -11.88
C LEU A 649 25.96 -9.47 -12.36
N GLU A 650 26.16 -9.47 -13.68
CA GLU A 650 27.49 -9.36 -14.32
C GLU A 650 27.68 -8.05 -15.07
N LYS A 651 26.61 -7.52 -15.68
CA LYS A 651 26.62 -6.18 -16.25
C LYS A 651 25.46 -5.41 -15.64
N VAL A 652 25.74 -4.21 -15.14
CA VAL A 652 24.72 -3.29 -14.67
C VAL A 652 24.83 -1.98 -15.43
N LYS A 653 23.69 -1.45 -15.85
CA LYS A 653 23.55 -0.15 -16.50
C LYS A 653 22.67 0.74 -15.65
N ALA A 654 23.09 1.98 -15.45
CA ALA A 654 22.27 3.04 -14.88
C ALA A 654 22.09 4.12 -15.94
N THR A 655 20.87 4.60 -16.12
CA THR A 655 20.53 5.79 -16.91
C THR A 655 19.67 6.69 -16.02
N PHE A 656 20.04 7.95 -15.90
CA PHE A 656 19.38 8.93 -15.03
C PHE A 656 19.56 10.34 -15.58
N TRP A 657 18.65 11.24 -15.24
CA TRP A 657 18.86 12.67 -15.44
C TRP A 657 19.59 13.26 -14.23
N VAL A 658 20.47 14.22 -14.47
CA VAL A 658 21.22 14.93 -13.43
C VAL A 658 21.27 16.43 -13.73
N LYS A 659 21.15 17.23 -12.67
CA LYS A 659 21.33 18.68 -12.64
C LYS A 659 22.16 19.01 -11.40
N TYR A 660 22.97 20.05 -11.44
CA TYR A 660 23.70 20.50 -10.26
C TYR A 660 23.90 22.01 -10.28
N ASP A 661 23.82 22.66 -9.13
CA ASP A 661 24.04 24.10 -9.01
C ASP A 661 25.12 24.44 -8.00
N ASN A 662 26.06 25.27 -8.44
CA ASN A 662 27.10 25.92 -7.67
C ASN A 662 27.99 24.95 -6.87
N VAL A 663 28.11 23.70 -7.35
CA VAL A 663 28.83 22.59 -6.71
C VAL A 663 30.33 22.85 -6.74
N ARG A 664 30.87 23.28 -5.60
CA ARG A 664 32.27 23.70 -5.45
C ARG A 664 32.81 23.36 -4.06
N ARG A 665 34.09 23.06 -3.99
CA ARG A 665 34.77 22.80 -2.71
C ARG A 665 35.04 24.11 -1.96
N GLU A 666 34.57 24.22 -0.72
CA GLU A 666 34.83 25.34 0.20
C GLU A 666 35.47 24.85 1.50
N GLY A 667 36.51 25.54 1.96
CA GLY A 667 37.20 25.23 3.22
C GLY A 667 37.73 23.78 3.27
N GLY A 668 37.49 23.10 4.39
CA GLY A 668 37.96 21.74 4.65
C GLY A 668 37.20 20.62 3.96
N GLN A 669 36.16 20.93 3.17
CA GLN A 669 35.29 19.95 2.49
C GLN A 669 36.07 18.86 1.72
N TYR A 670 35.45 17.69 1.56
CA TYR A 670 35.97 16.66 0.65
C TYR A 670 35.54 16.95 -0.79
N PRO A 671 36.40 16.73 -1.81
CA PRO A 671 36.13 17.11 -3.20
C PRO A 671 35.17 16.14 -3.94
N ASN A 672 34.21 15.53 -3.24
CA ASN A 672 33.31 14.52 -3.81
C ASN A 672 31.91 15.09 -4.06
N CYS A 673 31.47 14.99 -5.31
CA CYS A 673 30.06 15.06 -5.70
C CYS A 673 29.91 14.07 -6.85
N TYR A 674 29.11 13.02 -6.68
CA TYR A 674 29.04 11.94 -7.67
C TYR A 674 27.74 11.14 -7.64
N ALA A 675 27.48 10.42 -8.73
CA ALA A 675 26.53 9.32 -8.81
C ALA A 675 27.13 8.13 -9.59
N GLY A 676 26.76 6.90 -9.26
CA GLY A 676 27.21 5.69 -9.97
C GLY A 676 27.33 4.46 -9.10
N PHE A 677 28.14 3.49 -9.50
CA PHE A 677 28.27 2.20 -8.82
C PHE A 677 29.42 2.16 -7.80
N ILE A 678 29.14 1.62 -6.62
CA ILE A 678 30.14 1.23 -5.61
C ILE A 678 30.07 -0.28 -5.48
N HIS A 679 31.22 -0.96 -5.58
CA HIS A 679 31.30 -2.41 -5.41
C HIS A 679 32.58 -2.84 -4.70
N LYS A 680 32.66 -4.12 -4.35
CA LYS A 680 33.89 -4.74 -3.85
C LYS A 680 34.69 -5.34 -5.00
N GLY A 681 35.99 -5.06 -5.08
CA GLY A 681 36.90 -5.64 -6.08
C GLY A 681 37.43 -7.02 -5.68
N ALA A 682 38.14 -7.69 -6.60
CA ALA A 682 38.82 -8.96 -6.35
C ALA A 682 39.83 -8.91 -5.17
N ASP A 683 40.39 -7.73 -4.90
CA ASP A 683 41.30 -7.44 -3.78
C ASP A 683 40.57 -7.21 -2.45
N GLY A 684 39.23 -7.27 -2.42
CA GLY A 684 38.41 -6.99 -1.25
C GLY A 684 38.23 -5.50 -0.94
N GLY A 685 38.84 -4.58 -1.72
CA GLY A 685 38.69 -3.14 -1.55
C GLY A 685 37.40 -2.59 -2.16
N LYS A 686 36.86 -1.49 -1.62
CA LYS A 686 35.78 -0.74 -2.29
C LYS A 686 36.33 -0.07 -3.55
N LYS A 687 35.63 -0.28 -4.66
CA LYS A 687 35.83 0.34 -5.98
C LYS A 687 34.67 1.28 -6.26
N PHE A 688 34.95 2.37 -6.97
CA PHE A 688 33.99 3.43 -7.29
C PHE A 688 33.99 3.66 -8.81
N ASN A 689 32.95 3.17 -9.49
CA ASN A 689 32.69 3.46 -10.90
C ASN A 689 31.59 4.52 -10.96
N VAL A 690 31.99 5.79 -10.80
CA VAL A 690 31.09 6.94 -10.57
C VAL A 690 31.38 8.11 -11.50
N LYS A 691 30.33 8.82 -11.93
CA LYS A 691 30.43 10.12 -12.60
C LYS A 691 30.51 11.23 -11.55
N ALA A 692 31.49 12.11 -11.67
CA ALA A 692 31.71 13.23 -10.76
C ALA A 692 31.21 14.56 -11.34
N PHE A 693 30.67 15.44 -10.49
CA PHE A 693 30.00 16.68 -10.89
C PHE A 693 30.59 17.91 -10.19
N SER A 694 30.70 19.04 -10.89
CA SER A 694 31.15 20.32 -10.32
C SER A 694 30.73 21.53 -11.19
N GLY A 695 30.62 22.70 -10.57
CA GLY A 695 30.09 23.93 -11.17
C GLY A 695 28.56 24.01 -11.12
N THR A 696 27.97 24.64 -12.13
CA THR A 696 26.52 24.64 -12.39
C THR A 696 26.27 24.04 -13.77
N ASN A 697 25.29 23.14 -13.88
CA ASN A 697 24.79 22.61 -15.14
C ASN A 697 23.33 22.20 -15.00
N ASP A 698 22.53 22.43 -16.03
CA ASP A 698 21.10 22.12 -16.04
C ASP A 698 20.85 20.63 -16.40
N TRP A 699 19.59 20.20 -16.41
CA TRP A 699 19.19 18.80 -16.60
C TRP A 699 19.72 18.15 -17.90
N HIS A 700 20.69 17.26 -17.74
CA HIS A 700 21.26 16.41 -18.81
C HIS A 700 21.21 14.93 -18.42
N GLN A 701 21.19 14.03 -19.41
CA GLN A 701 21.11 12.60 -19.16
C GLN A 701 22.52 12.03 -19.01
N GLU A 702 22.72 11.29 -17.93
CA GLU A 702 23.90 10.47 -17.74
C GLU A 702 23.58 8.99 -17.97
N THR A 703 24.62 8.24 -18.36
CA THR A 703 24.52 6.78 -18.50
C THR A 703 25.86 6.14 -18.13
N MET A 704 25.75 5.09 -17.33
CA MET A 704 26.88 4.36 -16.76
C MET A 704 26.69 2.87 -16.98
N GLU A 705 27.77 2.17 -17.31
CA GLU A 705 27.80 0.72 -17.45
C GLU A 705 29.00 0.17 -16.68
N LEU A 706 28.78 -0.88 -15.89
CA LEU A 706 29.80 -1.59 -15.13
C LEU A 706 29.72 -3.08 -15.47
N ASP A 707 30.84 -3.63 -15.92
CA ASP A 707 31.02 -5.05 -16.19
C ASP A 707 31.88 -5.68 -15.07
N LEU A 708 31.21 -6.44 -14.22
CA LEU A 708 31.76 -7.07 -13.02
C LEU A 708 32.63 -8.29 -13.36
N ARG A 709 32.50 -8.89 -14.56
CA ARG A 709 33.43 -9.95 -15.02
C ARG A 709 34.82 -9.35 -15.24
N SER A 710 34.91 -8.17 -15.88
CA SER A 710 36.21 -7.52 -16.12
C SER A 710 36.91 -7.02 -14.85
N GLU A 711 36.15 -6.65 -13.81
CA GLU A 711 36.70 -6.20 -12.52
C GLU A 711 37.08 -7.36 -11.57
N GLY A 712 36.80 -8.62 -11.95
CA GLY A 712 36.95 -9.79 -11.07
C GLY A 712 36.11 -9.70 -9.79
N ALA A 713 35.05 -8.91 -9.80
CA ALA A 713 34.34 -8.46 -8.61
C ALA A 713 33.36 -9.52 -8.09
N SER A 714 33.37 -9.77 -6.78
CA SER A 714 32.28 -10.51 -6.14
C SER A 714 31.05 -9.60 -6.05
N ALA A 715 30.04 -9.85 -6.87
CA ALA A 715 28.83 -9.01 -6.98
C ALA A 715 27.93 -8.93 -5.71
N GLY A 716 28.37 -9.47 -4.56
CA GLY A 716 27.58 -9.59 -3.33
C GLY A 716 27.61 -8.37 -2.41
N ASP A 717 28.15 -7.24 -2.88
CA ASP A 717 28.28 -5.97 -2.17
C ASP A 717 28.29 -4.84 -3.21
N LEU A 718 27.24 -4.79 -4.02
CA LEU A 718 27.06 -3.89 -5.18
C LEU A 718 25.94 -2.90 -4.91
N HIS A 719 26.24 -1.61 -5.07
CA HIS A 719 25.32 -0.51 -4.79
C HIS A 719 25.33 0.51 -5.93
N PHE A 720 24.18 1.05 -6.30
CA PHE A 720 24.14 2.37 -6.94
C PHE A 720 24.09 3.44 -5.84
N ALA A 721 24.89 4.49 -5.94
CA ALA A 721 25.06 5.47 -4.88
C ALA A 721 25.13 6.91 -5.40
N VAL A 722 24.70 7.85 -4.57
CA VAL A 722 24.67 9.30 -4.82
C VAL A 722 25.24 10.04 -3.61
N PHE A 723 26.18 10.95 -3.84
CA PHE A 723 26.90 11.62 -2.75
C PHE A 723 27.24 13.08 -3.07
N LEU A 724 27.18 13.94 -2.05
CA LEU A 724 27.60 15.34 -2.09
C LEU A 724 28.31 15.73 -0.79
N SER A 725 29.59 16.08 -0.88
CA SER A 725 30.41 16.58 0.23
C SER A 725 31.05 17.95 -0.04
N MET A 726 30.54 18.67 -1.04
CA MET A 726 30.95 20.01 -1.46
C MET A 726 29.78 20.99 -1.33
N SER A 727 30.05 22.29 -1.15
CA SER A 727 29.01 23.33 -1.16
C SER A 727 28.27 23.34 -2.49
N GLY A 728 26.94 23.48 -2.46
CA GLY A 728 26.08 23.49 -3.65
C GLY A 728 24.92 22.51 -3.52
N GLU A 729 24.28 22.21 -4.65
CA GLU A 729 23.12 21.32 -4.74
C GLU A 729 23.28 20.32 -5.90
N LEU A 730 22.95 19.05 -5.67
CA LEU A 730 22.92 17.98 -6.67
C LEU A 730 21.50 17.43 -6.77
N TYR A 731 20.99 17.32 -8.00
CA TYR A 731 19.65 16.84 -8.33
C TYR A 731 19.74 15.61 -9.24
N LEU A 732 19.04 14.53 -8.91
CA LEU A 732 18.89 13.32 -9.75
C LEU A 732 17.42 12.99 -9.98
N ASP A 733 17.10 12.52 -11.19
CA ASP A 733 15.74 12.21 -11.63
C ASP A 733 15.71 10.95 -12.53
N SER A 734 14.60 10.21 -12.47
CA SER A 734 14.24 9.10 -13.36
C SER A 734 15.33 8.05 -13.50
N LEU A 735 15.76 7.49 -12.35
CA LEU A 735 16.83 6.51 -12.29
C LEU A 735 16.35 5.13 -12.75
N ALA A 736 16.74 4.76 -13.97
CA ALA A 736 16.53 3.43 -14.53
C ALA A 736 17.81 2.59 -14.38
N LEU A 737 17.71 1.52 -13.59
CA LEU A 737 18.75 0.51 -13.41
C LEU A 737 18.36 -0.76 -14.17
N THR A 738 19.24 -1.26 -15.05
CA THR A 738 19.01 -2.52 -15.78
C THR A 738 20.16 -3.50 -15.58
N GLY A 739 19.86 -4.69 -15.07
CA GLY A 739 20.83 -5.76 -14.80
C GLY A 739 20.79 -6.90 -15.82
N GLN A 740 21.97 -7.33 -16.30
CA GLN A 740 22.17 -8.62 -16.95
C GLN A 740 22.75 -9.63 -15.96
N TRP A 741 22.01 -10.71 -15.76
CA TRP A 741 22.41 -11.87 -14.95
C TRP A 741 23.50 -12.71 -15.60
N ALA A 742 24.20 -13.46 -14.76
CA ALA A 742 25.30 -14.32 -15.18
C ALA A 742 24.88 -15.48 -16.09
N ASP A 743 25.41 -15.51 -17.31
CA ASP A 743 25.29 -16.68 -18.18
C ASP A 743 26.30 -17.75 -17.77
N TRP A 744 25.83 -18.67 -16.91
CA TRP A 744 26.56 -19.84 -16.42
C TRP A 744 26.46 -21.07 -17.34
N SER A 745 25.88 -20.96 -18.55
CA SER A 745 25.83 -22.09 -19.50
C SER A 745 27.24 -22.53 -19.97
N GLY A 746 28.21 -21.62 -19.93
CA GLY A 746 29.56 -21.82 -20.48
C GLY A 746 30.55 -22.65 -19.64
N GLN A 747 30.25 -23.00 -18.38
CA GLN A 747 31.11 -23.89 -17.58
C GLN A 747 30.71 -25.37 -17.73
N GLN A 748 30.67 -25.85 -18.98
CA GLN A 748 30.63 -27.27 -19.33
C GLN A 748 31.88 -27.66 -20.14
N GLN A 749 32.90 -28.13 -19.43
CA GLN A 749 33.93 -29.06 -19.92
C GLN A 749 34.24 -30.07 -18.80
#